data_AF-A0AAQ4ELG8-F1
#
_entry.id   AF-A0AAQ4ELG8-F1
#
_cell.length_a   1.000
_cell.length_b   1.000
_cell.length_c   1.000
_cell.angle_alpha   90.00
_cell.angle_beta   90.00
_cell.angle_gamma   90.00
#
_symmetry.space_group_name_H-M   'P 1'
#
loop_
_entity.id
_entity.type
_entity.pdbx_description
1 polymer ?
#
loop_
_entity_poly.entity_id
_entity_poly.type
_entity_poly.pdbx_seq_one_letter_code
_entity_poly.pdbx_strand_id
1 'polypeptide(L)'
;MRRLRAVGGTSIREISHATGSFIEHHWHLVAPYVLAFLCVVISTASVLFFLLFRTESAPHLDACSTLSCKRALRDLERLIDVSIDPCHDFYGHVCRRWLRRSDGGFLETAAWDLLRDLNSSLNDVDEHHRVSPRLFHLAQFYQMCHRFLSARGLQLSDMLRPFNRYHDLLALPTFHDVIKRVVYLSLAQGVHTLLNIRLVRISNITTRLRIGRGRTLANKCCENSTAELLVYLKSLVSGISTTLLKNQGNKIISLSANDIAEKDRFVHPLLAAPVNQQNYNVSVFGSLCKHVSSQQWLEALNAVLPSGSRLDRHSRVLVDNADAIAQALDFFGSSKDHGVAYVYIQVLMEAMRFDYLRRRRSHGPDGPTRTCLRATWSALSGSRDLMTSMFVGAHEKVARAIFERVLSSLLLDAEGSVWMGDLFRRNAKVMLRSVSIQSFAAASFNATATDESGVPNLTTSSALSLFPGLFMELRKARQMELLEDPPRQLAGTEGHDSDDFFESRVVYDASSNSLNVPRAVRREPILYEEGVPLEFALGTLGMLMARELLRAVVPSNVPGLWTSQEQVAFLRYDQCVDSLARRAMNVSLERPPDNQAPEYFFWLQGARTAYDVLSASYAAEERRSSNWNSYWREAQRTFFRRLCLLSCRPHHSDLPSVPDDQSDSASQQPVVPPRVSCLLPLLNMPEFAAAFECGHSPPACTLA
;
A
#
# COMPACT_ATOMS: atom_id res chain seq x y z
N MET A 1 20.84 17.87 78.22
CA MET A 1 20.20 17.04 79.26
C MET A 1 21.14 15.87 79.55
N ARG A 2 22.09 15.95 80.49
CA ARG A 2 22.00 15.89 81.97
C ARG A 2 21.42 14.58 82.52
N ARG A 3 22.26 13.90 83.33
CA ARG A 3 22.03 12.83 84.35
C ARG A 3 22.03 11.39 83.83
N LEU A 4 22.71 10.38 84.42
CA LEU A 4 23.54 10.16 85.62
C LEU A 4 24.34 8.85 85.35
N ARG A 5 25.68 8.81 85.48
CA ARG A 5 26.49 8.31 86.61
C ARG A 5 26.21 6.89 87.16
N ALA A 6 27.23 6.04 86.93
CA ALA A 6 28.04 5.32 87.93
C ALA A 6 27.60 3.93 88.45
N VAL A 7 28.65 3.17 88.82
CA VAL A 7 28.75 1.85 89.48
C VAL A 7 28.83 0.70 88.46
N GLY A 8 29.80 -0.21 88.47
CA GLY A 8 30.92 -0.49 89.38
C GLY A 8 31.74 -1.64 88.76
N GLY A 9 33.03 -1.69 89.06
CA GLY A 9 33.90 -2.76 88.58
C GLY A 9 33.56 -4.09 89.24
N THR A 10 33.39 -5.13 88.42
CA THR A 10 33.49 -6.52 88.84
C THR A 10 34.26 -7.31 87.78
N SER A 11 35.33 -7.92 88.25
CA SER A 11 36.25 -8.86 87.61
C SER A 11 35.63 -9.78 86.54
N ILE A 12 36.07 -9.64 85.29
CA ILE A 12 35.80 -10.56 84.17
C ILE A 12 36.78 -11.75 84.25
N ARG A 13 36.80 -12.46 85.39
CA ARG A 13 37.67 -13.64 85.55
C ARG A 13 37.02 -14.88 86.16
N GLU A 14 35.72 -14.86 86.48
CA GLU A 14 35.06 -16.01 87.12
C GLU A 14 33.76 -16.50 86.45
N ILE A 15 33.40 -16.03 85.24
CA ILE A 15 32.22 -16.55 84.50
C ILE A 15 32.63 -17.34 83.23
N SER A 16 33.91 -17.76 83.10
CA SER A 16 34.32 -18.60 81.96
C SER A 16 34.32 -20.11 82.24
N HIS A 17 33.97 -20.56 83.45
CA HIS A 17 34.04 -21.98 83.81
C HIS A 17 32.68 -22.66 84.06
N ALA A 18 31.56 -21.94 84.05
CA ALA A 18 30.23 -22.54 84.26
C ALA A 18 29.37 -22.67 82.98
N THR A 19 29.75 -22.05 81.87
CA THR A 19 28.98 -22.11 80.60
C THR A 19 29.57 -23.05 79.56
N GLY A 20 30.79 -23.56 79.76
CA GLY A 20 31.45 -24.50 78.84
C GLY A 20 30.79 -25.90 78.82
N SER A 21 30.21 -26.34 79.94
CA SER A 21 29.65 -27.70 80.06
C SER A 21 28.18 -27.82 79.64
N PHE A 22 27.41 -26.74 79.61
CA PHE A 22 26.00 -26.78 79.19
C PHE A 22 25.83 -26.68 77.67
N ILE A 23 26.79 -26.03 76.99
CA ILE A 23 26.75 -25.84 75.54
C ILE A 23 27.10 -27.14 74.81
N GLU A 24 28.03 -27.96 75.31
CA GLU A 24 28.42 -29.22 74.64
C GLU A 24 27.31 -30.28 74.58
N HIS A 25 26.37 -30.30 75.53
CA HIS A 25 25.31 -31.32 75.56
C HIS A 25 24.03 -30.97 74.77
N HIS A 26 23.86 -29.72 74.33
CA HIS A 26 22.70 -29.32 73.52
C HIS A 26 23.04 -29.01 72.06
N TRP A 27 24.33 -28.95 71.70
CA TRP A 27 24.77 -28.81 70.32
C TRP A 27 24.26 -29.93 69.41
N HIS A 28 24.18 -31.18 69.89
CA HIS A 28 23.66 -32.29 69.08
C HIS A 28 22.15 -32.17 68.76
N LEU A 29 21.38 -31.47 69.59
CA LEU A 29 19.95 -31.22 69.37
C LEU A 29 19.69 -29.98 68.52
N VAL A 30 20.51 -28.92 68.66
CA VAL A 30 20.30 -27.63 67.99
C VAL A 30 21.03 -27.54 66.63
N ALA A 31 22.18 -28.21 66.48
CA ALA A 31 22.94 -28.25 65.23
C ALA A 31 22.13 -28.62 63.98
N PRO A 32 21.28 -29.67 63.99
CA PRO A 32 20.51 -30.03 62.79
C PRO A 32 19.50 -28.94 62.38
N TYR A 33 18.90 -28.24 63.35
CA TYR A 33 17.96 -27.15 63.05
C TYR A 33 18.65 -25.88 62.55
N VAL A 34 19.82 -25.55 63.11
CA VAL A 34 20.63 -24.41 62.64
C VAL A 34 21.15 -24.69 61.23
N LEU A 35 21.60 -25.92 60.96
CA LEU A 35 22.05 -26.33 59.62
C LEU A 35 20.90 -26.31 58.62
N ALA A 36 19.72 -26.84 58.98
CA ALA A 36 18.54 -26.80 58.13
C ALA A 36 18.09 -25.35 57.84
N PHE A 37 18.09 -24.48 58.84
CA PHE A 37 17.76 -23.06 58.68
C PHE A 37 18.75 -22.35 57.75
N LEU A 38 20.06 -22.56 57.93
CA LEU A 38 21.08 -21.99 57.05
C LEU A 38 20.94 -22.50 55.61
N CYS A 39 20.63 -23.78 55.41
CA CYS A 39 20.35 -24.32 54.07
C CYS A 39 19.16 -23.62 53.42
N VAL A 40 18.05 -23.42 54.14
CA VAL A 40 16.88 -22.70 53.61
C VAL A 40 17.21 -21.25 53.29
N VAL A 41 17.96 -20.54 54.15
CA VAL A 41 18.38 -19.16 53.92
C VAL A 41 19.31 -19.07 52.70
N ILE A 42 20.26 -20.00 52.54
CA ILE A 42 21.15 -20.03 51.38
C ILE A 42 20.38 -20.39 50.10
N SER A 43 19.46 -21.34 50.14
CA SER A 43 18.65 -21.71 48.98
C SER A 43 17.72 -20.58 48.57
N THR A 44 17.06 -19.91 49.52
CA THR A 44 16.20 -18.75 49.23
C THR A 44 17.01 -17.55 48.75
N ALA A 45 18.17 -17.26 49.34
CA ALA A 45 19.08 -16.23 48.86
C ALA A 45 19.64 -16.55 47.48
N SER A 46 19.94 -17.82 47.18
CA SER A 46 20.39 -18.26 45.85
C SER A 46 19.28 -18.16 44.81
N VAL A 47 18.05 -18.54 45.15
CA VAL A 47 16.88 -18.37 44.28
C VAL A 47 16.57 -16.90 44.07
N LEU A 48 16.64 -16.07 45.11
CA LEU A 48 16.41 -14.62 45.00
C LEU A 48 17.54 -13.96 44.20
N PHE A 49 18.80 -14.31 44.44
CA PHE A 49 19.95 -13.85 43.66
C PHE A 49 19.79 -14.29 42.21
N PHE A 50 19.41 -15.54 41.94
CA PHE A 50 19.15 -16.02 40.60
C PHE A 50 17.95 -15.30 39.96
N LEU A 51 16.86 -15.01 40.68
CA LEU A 51 15.73 -14.26 40.13
C LEU A 51 16.06 -12.77 39.90
N LEU A 52 16.89 -12.16 40.74
CA LEU A 52 17.31 -10.76 40.64
C LEU A 52 18.44 -10.53 39.63
N PHE A 53 19.33 -11.50 39.43
CA PHE A 53 20.45 -11.41 38.48
C PHE A 53 20.19 -12.13 37.16
N ARG A 54 19.16 -12.98 37.06
CA ARG A 54 18.69 -13.52 35.77
C ARG A 54 17.84 -12.53 34.98
N THR A 55 17.61 -11.32 35.50
CA THR A 55 17.40 -10.17 34.63
C THR A 55 18.77 -9.74 34.09
N GLU A 56 19.41 -10.61 33.29
CA GLU A 56 20.34 -10.11 32.29
C GLU A 56 19.52 -9.18 31.41
N SER A 57 19.61 -7.89 31.70
CA SER A 57 19.14 -6.84 30.80
C SER A 57 19.72 -7.20 29.44
N ALA A 58 18.86 -7.53 28.48
CA ALA A 58 19.31 -7.90 27.15
C ALA A 58 20.30 -6.81 26.70
N PRO A 59 21.55 -7.15 26.32
CA PRO A 59 22.63 -6.16 26.09
C PRO A 59 22.27 -5.11 25.03
N HIS A 60 21.20 -5.34 24.27
CA HIS A 60 20.59 -4.38 23.35
C HIS A 60 20.02 -3.12 24.00
N LEU A 61 19.57 -3.19 25.27
CA LEU A 61 18.97 -2.05 25.98
C LEU A 61 19.99 -0.94 26.27
N ASP A 62 21.26 -1.29 26.44
CA ASP A 62 22.33 -0.32 26.69
C ASP A 62 22.77 0.40 25.41
N ALA A 63 22.72 -0.27 24.26
CA ALA A 63 22.94 0.35 22.94
C ALA A 63 21.76 1.24 22.51
N CYS A 64 20.55 0.89 22.96
CA CYS A 64 19.31 1.60 22.67
C CYS A 64 19.04 2.76 23.63
N SER A 65 19.90 3.79 23.58
CA SER A 65 19.79 4.93 24.49
C SER A 65 18.74 5.97 24.07
N THR A 66 18.47 6.08 22.76
CA THR A 66 17.56 7.11 22.21
C THR A 66 16.09 6.80 22.50
N LEU A 67 15.27 7.85 22.61
CA LEU A 67 13.83 7.69 22.83
C LEU A 67 13.15 6.92 21.67
N SER A 68 13.54 7.22 20.43
CA SER A 68 13.00 6.57 19.23
C SER A 68 13.35 5.08 19.20
N CYS A 69 14.57 4.70 19.60
CA CYS A 69 14.95 3.29 19.72
C CYS A 69 14.13 2.57 20.80
N LYS A 70 14.01 3.16 22.00
CA LYS A 70 13.20 2.58 23.09
C LYS A 70 11.73 2.46 22.72
N ARG A 71 11.21 3.36 21.88
CA ARG A 71 9.87 3.26 21.32
C ARG A 71 9.78 2.09 20.35
N ALA A 72 10.70 2.01 19.38
CA ALA A 72 10.74 0.94 18.39
C ALA A 72 10.81 -0.47 18.99
N LEU A 73 11.65 -0.66 20.02
CA LEU A 73 11.74 -1.94 20.75
C LEU A 73 10.44 -2.27 21.48
N ARG A 74 9.87 -1.32 22.24
CA ARG A 74 8.61 -1.53 22.95
C ARG A 74 7.46 -1.85 22.01
N ASP A 75 7.41 -1.19 20.85
CA ASP A 75 6.39 -1.46 19.85
C ASP A 75 6.56 -2.86 19.28
N LEU A 76 7.79 -3.28 18.93
CA LEU A 76 8.08 -4.63 18.48
C LEU A 76 7.70 -5.71 19.52
N GLU A 77 8.08 -5.52 20.78
CA GLU A 77 7.75 -6.44 21.88
C GLU A 77 6.24 -6.59 22.11
N ARG A 78 5.48 -5.50 21.92
CA ARG A 78 4.01 -5.54 22.03
C ARG A 78 3.37 -6.38 20.92
N LEU A 79 4.01 -6.51 19.76
CA LEU A 79 3.47 -7.23 18.60
C LEU A 79 3.81 -8.73 18.62
N ILE A 80 4.95 -9.11 19.20
CA ILE A 80 5.43 -10.50 19.20
C ILE A 80 4.75 -11.32 20.31
N ASP A 81 4.36 -12.55 19.99
CA ASP A 81 3.85 -13.54 20.93
C ASP A 81 4.94 -14.52 21.39
N VAL A 82 5.62 -14.15 22.48
CA VAL A 82 6.71 -14.95 23.07
C VAL A 82 6.28 -16.33 23.58
N SER A 83 4.98 -16.61 23.69
CA SER A 83 4.48 -17.94 24.08
C SER A 83 4.51 -18.96 22.93
N ILE A 84 4.83 -18.54 21.71
CA ILE A 84 4.95 -19.41 20.55
C ILE A 84 6.43 -19.57 20.23
N ASP A 85 6.88 -20.82 20.09
CA ASP A 85 8.24 -21.11 19.68
C ASP A 85 8.48 -20.64 18.23
N PRO A 86 9.43 -19.70 17.99
CA PRO A 86 9.75 -19.21 16.65
C PRO A 86 10.22 -20.31 15.69
N CYS A 87 10.77 -21.42 16.19
CA CYS A 87 11.21 -22.54 15.36
C CYS A 87 10.06 -23.44 14.87
N HIS A 88 8.89 -23.37 15.51
CA HIS A 88 7.71 -24.15 15.14
C HIS A 88 6.70 -23.34 14.32
N ASP A 89 6.42 -22.10 14.73
CA ASP A 89 5.48 -21.22 14.02
C ASP A 89 5.94 -19.77 14.10
N PHE A 90 6.92 -19.41 13.26
CA PHE A 90 7.45 -18.04 13.24
C PHE A 90 6.40 -16.99 12.86
N TYR A 91 5.49 -17.31 11.93
CA TYR A 91 4.39 -16.41 11.56
C TYR A 91 3.46 -16.16 12.74
N GLY A 92 3.07 -17.23 13.46
CA GLY A 92 2.31 -17.11 14.71
C GLY A 92 3.07 -16.29 15.76
N HIS A 93 4.35 -16.57 15.96
CA HIS A 93 5.23 -15.86 16.90
C HIS A 93 5.25 -14.36 16.64
N VAL A 94 5.31 -13.93 15.38
CA VAL A 94 5.38 -12.50 15.03
C VAL A 94 4.01 -11.85 14.91
N CYS A 95 3.05 -12.52 14.27
CA CYS A 95 1.79 -11.90 13.84
C CYS A 95 0.62 -12.12 14.80
N ARG A 96 0.62 -13.14 15.68
CA ARG A 96 -0.61 -13.52 16.40
C ARG A 96 -1.20 -12.38 17.24
N ARG A 97 -0.40 -11.58 17.95
CA ARG A 97 -0.93 -10.45 18.74
C ARG A 97 -1.38 -9.29 17.86
N TRP A 98 -0.69 -9.06 16.74
CA TRP A 98 -1.12 -8.08 15.74
C TRP A 98 -2.52 -8.42 15.21
N LEU A 99 -2.70 -9.65 14.75
CA LEU A 99 -3.95 -10.14 14.16
C LEU A 99 -5.13 -10.15 15.13
N ARG A 100 -4.87 -10.16 16.45
CA ARG A 100 -5.90 -10.01 17.48
C ARG A 100 -6.33 -8.56 17.73
N ARG A 101 -5.51 -7.58 17.32
CA ARG A 101 -5.70 -6.16 17.63
C ARG A 101 -6.08 -5.32 16.41
N SER A 102 -5.71 -5.75 15.21
CA SER A 102 -5.93 -5.00 13.97
C SER A 102 -6.84 -5.76 13.03
N ASP A 103 -7.75 -5.03 12.41
CA ASP A 103 -8.64 -5.51 11.35
C ASP A 103 -7.96 -5.51 9.96
N GLY A 104 -6.72 -5.02 9.87
CA GLY A 104 -5.98 -4.85 8.62
C GLY A 104 -4.55 -5.38 8.64
N GLY A 105 -3.89 -5.30 7.49
CA GLY A 105 -2.48 -5.66 7.37
C GLY A 105 -1.54 -4.71 8.13
N PHE A 106 -0.33 -5.15 8.48
CA PHE A 106 0.67 -4.29 9.15
C PHE A 106 0.98 -3.02 8.35
N LEU A 107 1.33 -3.16 7.07
CA LEU A 107 1.57 -2.04 6.16
C LEU A 107 0.33 -1.16 5.98
N GLU A 108 -0.84 -1.78 5.94
CA GLU A 108 -2.12 -1.09 5.78
C GLU A 108 -2.43 -0.24 7.01
N THR A 109 -2.21 -0.77 8.21
CA THR A 109 -2.44 -0.05 9.47
C THR A 109 -1.46 1.10 9.64
N ALA A 110 -0.20 0.93 9.23
CA ALA A 110 0.74 2.04 9.17
C ALA A 110 0.24 3.17 8.24
N ALA A 111 -0.35 2.81 7.10
CA ALA A 111 -1.01 3.79 6.23
C ALA A 111 -2.26 4.40 6.88
N TRP A 112 -3.02 3.63 7.66
CA TRP A 112 -4.19 4.10 8.43
C TRP A 112 -3.83 5.08 9.54
N ASP A 113 -2.72 4.88 10.24
CA ASP A 113 -2.27 5.82 11.26
C ASP A 113 -1.86 7.15 10.61
N LEU A 114 -1.18 7.10 9.46
CA LEU A 114 -0.89 8.31 8.67
C LEU A 114 -2.16 9.02 8.20
N LEU A 115 -3.15 8.25 7.77
CA LEU A 115 -4.47 8.76 7.38
C LEU A 115 -5.16 9.49 8.52
N ARG A 116 -5.07 8.94 9.73
CA ARG A 116 -5.64 9.53 10.94
C ARG A 116 -4.94 10.84 11.32
N ASP A 117 -3.60 10.87 11.24
CA ASP A 117 -2.81 12.08 11.45
C ASP A 117 -3.16 13.15 10.41
N LEU A 118 -3.33 12.76 9.14
CA LEU A 118 -3.75 13.67 8.08
C LEU A 118 -5.13 14.23 8.35
N ASN A 119 -6.07 13.36 8.72
CA ASN A 119 -7.44 13.74 9.04
C ASN A 119 -7.48 14.75 10.19
N SER A 120 -6.76 14.50 11.28
CA SER A 120 -6.64 15.45 12.39
C SER A 120 -6.08 16.78 11.88
N SER A 121 -4.95 16.74 11.18
CA SER A 121 -4.30 17.94 10.67
C SER A 121 -5.20 18.76 9.75
N LEU A 122 -5.95 18.12 8.85
CA LEU A 122 -6.86 18.81 7.93
C LEU A 122 -8.13 19.34 8.61
N ASN A 123 -8.60 18.70 9.69
CA ASN A 123 -9.73 19.21 10.47
C ASN A 123 -9.33 20.39 11.36
N ASP A 124 -8.06 20.45 11.79
CA ASP A 124 -7.54 21.52 12.64
C ASP A 124 -7.16 22.79 11.86
N VAL A 125 -7.06 22.71 10.52
CA VAL A 125 -6.84 23.89 9.67
C VAL A 125 -8.09 24.78 9.69
N ASP A 126 -7.93 25.96 10.29
CA ASP A 126 -8.90 27.05 10.28
C ASP A 126 -8.35 28.30 9.56
N GLU A 127 -9.18 29.34 9.41
CA GLU A 127 -8.84 30.59 8.73
C GLU A 127 -7.77 31.43 9.48
N HIS A 128 -7.52 31.13 10.76
CA HIS A 128 -6.57 31.86 11.61
C HIS A 128 -5.16 31.24 11.57
N HIS A 129 -5.02 29.99 11.13
CA HIS A 129 -3.72 29.37 10.95
C HIS A 129 -3.00 29.98 9.75
N ARG A 130 -1.72 30.32 9.91
CA ARG A 130 -0.82 30.78 8.84
C ARG A 130 -0.45 29.63 7.88
N VAL A 131 -1.44 28.98 7.28
CA VAL A 131 -1.25 27.96 6.25
C VAL A 131 -1.23 28.59 4.86
N SER A 132 -0.67 27.89 3.89
CA SER A 132 -0.78 28.34 2.50
C SER A 132 -2.24 28.31 2.04
N PRO A 133 -2.71 29.26 1.21
CA PRO A 133 -4.09 29.28 0.70
C PRO A 133 -4.52 27.96 0.04
N ARG A 134 -3.59 27.27 -0.63
CA ARG A 134 -3.84 25.94 -1.21
C ARG A 134 -4.13 24.88 -0.16
N LEU A 135 -3.41 24.87 0.96
CA LEU A 135 -3.66 23.91 2.04
C LEU A 135 -5.00 24.20 2.70
N PHE A 136 -5.34 25.49 2.86
CA PHE A 136 -6.64 25.91 3.35
C PHE A 136 -7.78 25.44 2.44
N HIS A 137 -7.71 25.67 1.13
CA HIS A 137 -8.74 25.19 0.19
C HIS A 137 -8.85 23.66 0.15
N LEU A 138 -7.71 22.96 0.25
CA LEU A 138 -7.68 21.51 0.35
C LEU A 138 -8.39 21.03 1.61
N ALA A 139 -8.07 21.63 2.77
CA ALA A 139 -8.72 21.33 4.04
C ALA A 139 -10.22 21.65 4.00
N GLN A 140 -10.63 22.78 3.43
CA GLN A 140 -12.05 23.12 3.27
C GLN A 140 -12.80 22.11 2.40
N PHE A 141 -12.25 21.72 1.25
CA PHE A 141 -12.87 20.72 0.39
C PHE A 141 -12.99 19.36 1.10
N TYR A 142 -11.94 18.96 1.82
CA TYR A 142 -11.91 17.76 2.63
C TYR A 142 -12.99 17.78 3.74
N GLN A 143 -13.03 18.85 4.54
CA GLN A 143 -14.00 19.04 5.61
C GLN A 143 -15.44 19.07 5.07
N MET A 144 -15.67 19.69 3.92
CA MET A 144 -16.98 19.69 3.27
C MET A 144 -17.41 18.30 2.82
N CYS A 145 -16.50 17.51 2.24
CA CYS A 145 -16.75 16.10 1.95
C CYS A 145 -17.12 15.33 3.23
N HIS A 146 -16.38 15.52 4.31
CA HIS A 146 -16.62 14.82 5.57
C HIS A 146 -18.00 15.17 6.15
N ARG A 147 -18.37 16.46 6.14
CA ARG A 147 -19.70 16.94 6.53
C ARG A 147 -20.78 16.36 5.63
N PHE A 148 -20.56 16.26 4.32
CA PHE A 148 -21.50 15.65 3.38
C PHE A 148 -21.74 14.17 3.70
N LEU A 149 -20.68 13.39 3.89
CA LEU A 149 -20.79 11.97 4.24
C LEU A 149 -21.41 11.73 5.64
N SER A 150 -21.29 12.71 6.54
CA SER A 150 -21.89 12.63 7.88
C SER A 150 -23.34 13.16 7.93
N ALA A 151 -23.77 13.92 6.93
CA ALA A 151 -25.08 14.57 6.92
C ALA A 151 -26.23 13.55 6.79
N ARG A 152 -27.26 13.73 7.62
CA ARG A 152 -28.53 12.99 7.53
C ARG A 152 -29.58 13.82 6.79
N GLY A 153 -30.52 13.16 6.13
CA GLY A 153 -31.70 13.83 5.54
C GLY A 153 -31.47 14.61 4.25
N LEU A 154 -30.28 14.56 3.63
CA LEU A 154 -30.08 15.14 2.30
C LEU A 154 -30.97 14.44 1.26
N GLN A 155 -31.83 15.23 0.60
CA GLN A 155 -32.72 14.77 -0.45
C GLN A 155 -31.96 14.57 -1.76
N LEU A 156 -32.25 13.47 -2.45
CA LEU A 156 -31.61 13.13 -3.71
C LEU A 156 -31.88 14.18 -4.81
N SER A 157 -33.07 14.76 -4.83
CA SER A 157 -33.46 15.81 -5.79
C SER A 157 -32.55 17.04 -5.73
N ASP A 158 -32.14 17.44 -4.52
CA ASP A 158 -31.26 18.60 -4.34
C ASP A 158 -29.84 18.32 -4.84
N MET A 159 -29.35 17.09 -4.64
CA MET A 159 -28.05 16.65 -5.12
C MET A 159 -28.01 16.47 -6.65
N LEU A 160 -29.15 16.18 -7.28
CA LEU A 160 -29.24 16.02 -8.73
C LEU A 160 -29.29 17.35 -9.50
N ARG A 161 -29.71 18.45 -8.85
CA ARG A 161 -29.90 19.77 -9.49
C ARG A 161 -28.66 20.29 -10.25
N PRO A 162 -27.42 20.19 -9.73
CA PRO A 162 -26.21 20.62 -10.47
C PRO A 162 -25.97 19.84 -11.77
N PHE A 163 -26.58 18.65 -11.91
CA PHE A 163 -26.42 17.77 -13.07
C PHE A 163 -27.43 18.06 -14.18
N ASN A 164 -28.26 19.10 -14.03
CA ASN A 164 -29.19 19.56 -15.06
C ASN A 164 -28.49 19.84 -16.40
N ARG A 165 -27.26 20.33 -16.36
CA ARG A 165 -26.42 20.56 -17.55
C ARG A 165 -26.04 19.30 -18.34
N TYR A 166 -26.20 18.11 -17.78
CA TYR A 166 -25.94 16.85 -18.49
C TYR A 166 -27.19 16.27 -19.17
N HIS A 167 -28.32 16.98 -19.14
CA HIS A 167 -29.57 16.47 -19.73
C HIS A 167 -29.51 16.40 -21.25
N ASP A 168 -28.73 17.27 -21.88
CA ASP A 168 -28.51 17.25 -23.32
C ASP A 168 -27.93 15.90 -23.80
N LEU A 169 -27.35 15.10 -22.90
CA LEU A 169 -26.93 13.74 -23.18
C LEU A 169 -28.10 12.85 -23.61
N LEU A 170 -29.26 13.03 -22.99
CA LEU A 170 -30.46 12.25 -23.26
C LEU A 170 -31.06 12.58 -24.63
N ALA A 171 -30.68 13.71 -25.23
CA ALA A 171 -31.15 14.20 -26.51
C ALA A 171 -30.14 14.06 -27.65
N LEU A 172 -29.00 13.38 -27.43
CA LEU A 172 -28.01 13.16 -28.50
C LEU A 172 -28.66 12.44 -29.69
N PRO A 173 -28.39 12.79 -30.96
CA PRO A 173 -29.13 12.25 -32.11
C PRO A 173 -28.53 10.96 -32.69
N THR A 174 -27.22 10.72 -32.60
CA THR A 174 -26.56 9.51 -33.13
C THR A 174 -25.65 8.84 -32.09
N PHE A 175 -25.23 7.60 -32.35
CA PHE A 175 -24.24 6.93 -31.50
C PHE A 175 -22.84 7.56 -31.61
N HIS A 176 -22.51 8.17 -32.75
CA HIS A 176 -21.30 8.99 -32.89
C HIS A 176 -21.28 10.14 -31.87
N ASP A 177 -22.42 10.81 -31.65
CA ASP A 177 -22.51 11.87 -30.65
C ASP A 177 -22.34 11.35 -29.22
N VAL A 178 -22.77 10.11 -28.95
CA VAL A 178 -22.48 9.41 -27.69
C VAL A 178 -20.98 9.23 -27.52
N ILE A 179 -20.28 8.75 -28.56
CA ILE A 179 -18.81 8.58 -28.52
C ILE A 179 -18.10 9.93 -28.36
N LYS A 180 -18.48 10.97 -29.11
CA LYS A 180 -17.99 12.34 -28.92
C LYS A 180 -18.11 12.78 -27.46
N ARG A 181 -19.24 12.45 -26.82
CA ARG A 181 -19.40 12.77 -25.40
C ARG A 181 -18.56 11.90 -24.49
N VAL A 182 -18.48 10.59 -24.71
CA VAL A 182 -17.62 9.69 -23.91
C VAL A 182 -16.17 10.18 -23.95
N VAL A 183 -15.70 10.58 -25.12
CA VAL A 183 -14.37 11.19 -25.31
C VAL A 183 -14.22 12.46 -24.49
N TYR A 184 -15.16 13.40 -24.60
CA TYR A 184 -15.14 14.65 -23.83
C TYR A 184 -15.20 14.42 -22.32
N LEU A 185 -16.07 13.52 -21.86
CA LEU A 185 -16.19 13.17 -20.44
C LEU A 185 -14.88 12.60 -19.90
N SER A 186 -14.24 11.69 -20.64
CA SER A 186 -13.00 11.06 -20.22
C SER A 186 -11.82 12.05 -20.26
N LEU A 187 -11.61 12.72 -21.39
CA LEU A 187 -10.45 13.60 -21.59
C LEU A 187 -10.57 14.95 -20.89
N ALA A 188 -11.74 15.57 -20.84
CA ALA A 188 -11.90 16.93 -20.29
C ALA A 188 -12.52 16.95 -18.88
N GLN A 189 -13.28 15.93 -18.48
CA GLN A 189 -13.92 15.88 -17.15
C GLN A 189 -13.35 14.78 -16.25
N GLY A 190 -12.48 13.90 -16.79
CA GLY A 190 -11.94 12.75 -16.07
C GLY A 190 -12.99 11.70 -15.74
N VAL A 191 -14.19 11.76 -16.34
CA VAL A 191 -15.30 10.83 -16.07
C VAL A 191 -15.21 9.64 -17.01
N HIS A 192 -14.59 8.56 -16.52
CA HIS A 192 -14.42 7.32 -17.27
C HIS A 192 -15.73 6.52 -17.25
N THR A 193 -16.43 6.48 -18.38
CA THR A 193 -17.69 5.73 -18.55
C THR A 193 -17.42 4.40 -19.22
N LEU A 194 -17.70 4.26 -20.51
CA LEU A 194 -17.35 3.09 -21.33
C LEU A 194 -15.85 2.98 -21.57
N LEU A 195 -15.17 4.13 -21.64
CA LEU A 195 -13.75 4.23 -21.99
C LEU A 195 -13.01 5.14 -21.00
N ASN A 196 -11.78 4.75 -20.67
CA ASN A 196 -10.82 5.60 -20.00
C ASN A 196 -9.84 6.14 -21.04
N ILE A 197 -10.02 7.38 -21.46
CA ILE A 197 -9.19 8.02 -22.48
C ILE A 197 -8.36 9.10 -21.80
N ARG A 198 -7.05 8.99 -21.92
CA ARG A 198 -6.09 9.92 -21.31
C ARG A 198 -4.85 10.08 -22.14
N LEU A 199 -4.19 11.23 -22.01
CA LEU A 199 -2.82 11.41 -22.48
C LEU A 199 -1.85 10.85 -21.45
N VAL A 200 -0.83 10.14 -21.92
CA VAL A 200 0.24 9.61 -21.09
C VAL A 200 1.58 9.99 -21.70
N ARG A 201 2.52 10.38 -20.84
CA ARG A 201 3.90 10.69 -21.23
C ARG A 201 4.72 9.39 -21.19
N ILE A 202 5.17 8.92 -22.35
CA ILE A 202 5.99 7.70 -22.47
C ILE A 202 7.46 8.01 -22.27
N SER A 203 7.92 9.16 -22.77
CA SER A 203 9.25 9.70 -22.54
C SER A 203 9.17 11.20 -22.26
N ASN A 204 10.27 11.85 -21.91
CA ASN A 204 10.30 13.30 -21.65
C ASN A 204 9.77 14.15 -22.82
N ILE A 205 9.78 13.63 -24.04
CA ILE A 205 9.38 14.35 -25.25
C ILE A 205 8.16 13.73 -25.96
N THR A 206 7.79 12.48 -25.62
CA THR A 206 6.70 11.78 -26.31
C THR A 206 5.49 11.58 -25.41
N THR A 207 4.37 12.15 -25.83
CA THR A 207 3.05 11.89 -25.28
C THR A 207 2.28 10.98 -26.23
N ARG A 208 1.54 10.01 -25.72
CA ARG A 208 0.60 9.21 -26.51
C ARG A 208 -0.78 9.26 -25.90
N LEU A 209 -1.78 9.12 -26.75
CA LEU A 209 -3.12 8.83 -26.29
C LEU A 209 -3.18 7.35 -25.86
N ARG A 210 -3.85 7.10 -24.74
CA ARG A 210 -4.23 5.77 -24.29
C ARG A 210 -5.74 5.67 -24.19
N ILE A 211 -6.31 4.62 -24.76
CA ILE A 211 -7.71 4.22 -24.65
C ILE A 211 -7.74 2.94 -23.84
N GLY A 212 -8.03 3.08 -22.54
CA GLY A 212 -8.21 1.99 -21.61
C GLY A 212 -9.68 1.64 -21.40
N ARG A 213 -9.88 0.57 -20.63
CA ARG A 213 -11.18 0.18 -20.09
C ARG A 213 -11.82 1.28 -19.25
N GLY A 214 -13.11 1.51 -19.46
CA GLY A 214 -13.91 2.37 -18.60
C GLY A 214 -14.18 1.77 -17.22
N ARG A 215 -15.12 2.37 -16.48
CA ARG A 215 -15.59 1.88 -15.18
C ARG A 215 -17.06 1.55 -15.26
N THR A 216 -17.44 0.35 -14.82
CA THR A 216 -18.85 -0.03 -14.66
C THR A 216 -19.47 0.65 -13.43
N LEU A 217 -20.78 0.56 -13.29
CA LEU A 217 -21.51 1.05 -12.14
C LEU A 217 -21.08 0.28 -10.88
N ALA A 218 -20.88 -1.04 -11.00
CA ALA A 218 -20.30 -1.87 -9.94
C ALA A 218 -18.90 -1.38 -9.52
N ASN A 219 -17.99 -1.12 -10.47
CA ASN A 219 -16.66 -0.57 -10.18
C ASN A 219 -16.74 0.73 -9.36
N LYS A 220 -17.66 1.64 -9.72
CA LYS A 220 -17.79 2.96 -9.11
C LYS A 220 -18.35 2.93 -7.70
N CYS A 221 -19.14 1.91 -7.37
CA CYS A 221 -19.75 1.74 -6.06
C CYS A 221 -18.92 0.87 -5.12
N CYS A 222 -17.81 0.28 -5.61
CA CYS A 222 -17.03 -0.71 -4.88
C CYS A 222 -17.95 -1.82 -4.32
N GLU A 223 -18.87 -2.31 -5.14
CA GLU A 223 -19.84 -3.32 -4.76
C GLU A 223 -19.58 -4.65 -5.44
N ASN A 224 -19.57 -5.71 -4.62
CA ASN A 224 -19.62 -7.09 -5.09
C ASN A 224 -21.07 -7.59 -5.18
N SER A 225 -22.04 -6.92 -4.54
CA SER A 225 -23.44 -7.37 -4.47
C SER A 225 -24.33 -6.64 -5.48
N THR A 226 -24.63 -7.29 -6.60
CA THR A 226 -25.55 -6.70 -7.62
C THR A 226 -26.92 -6.26 -7.08
N ALA A 227 -27.36 -6.77 -5.92
CA ALA A 227 -28.61 -6.42 -5.29
C ALA A 227 -28.60 -5.02 -4.64
N GLU A 228 -27.51 -4.65 -3.95
CA GLU A 228 -27.39 -3.34 -3.29
C GLU A 228 -27.34 -2.22 -4.35
N LEU A 229 -26.54 -2.41 -5.39
CA LEU A 229 -26.43 -1.51 -6.54
C LEU A 229 -27.79 -1.31 -7.19
N LEU A 230 -28.54 -2.39 -7.39
CA LEU A 230 -29.86 -2.31 -8.02
C LEU A 230 -30.85 -1.50 -7.16
N VAL A 231 -30.84 -1.68 -5.84
CA VAL A 231 -31.68 -0.88 -4.92
C VAL A 231 -31.32 0.59 -5.02
N TYR A 232 -30.02 0.91 -5.06
CA TYR A 232 -29.57 2.29 -5.22
C TYR A 232 -29.93 2.87 -6.59
N LEU A 233 -29.73 2.12 -7.68
CA LEU A 233 -30.10 2.52 -9.04
C LEU A 233 -31.60 2.78 -9.16
N LYS A 234 -32.46 1.97 -8.53
CA LYS A 234 -33.91 2.23 -8.47
C LYS A 234 -34.21 3.56 -7.79
N SER A 235 -33.54 3.86 -6.67
CA SER A 235 -33.67 5.16 -6.01
C SER A 235 -33.18 6.30 -6.89
N LEU A 236 -32.07 6.12 -7.62
CA LEU A 236 -31.48 7.14 -8.49
C LEU A 236 -32.40 7.45 -9.67
N VAL A 237 -32.84 6.43 -10.40
CA VAL A 237 -33.75 6.54 -11.55
C VAL A 237 -35.09 7.16 -11.13
N SER A 238 -35.63 6.79 -9.96
CA SER A 238 -36.83 7.41 -9.41
C SER A 238 -36.61 8.90 -9.09
N GLY A 239 -35.46 9.25 -8.49
CA GLY A 239 -35.08 10.64 -8.22
C GLY A 239 -34.95 11.49 -9.49
N ILE A 240 -34.35 10.93 -10.53
CA ILE A 240 -34.24 11.57 -11.86
C ILE A 240 -35.65 11.80 -12.44
N SER A 241 -36.49 10.76 -12.43
CA SER A 241 -37.84 10.83 -12.99
C SER A 241 -38.71 11.88 -12.30
N THR A 242 -38.62 11.96 -10.97
CA THR A 242 -39.42 12.90 -10.17
C THR A 242 -38.94 14.35 -10.26
N THR A 243 -37.62 14.56 -10.34
CA THR A 243 -37.00 15.90 -10.31
C THR A 243 -36.88 16.52 -11.71
N LEU A 244 -36.63 15.69 -12.72
CA LEU A 244 -36.15 16.16 -14.03
C LEU A 244 -37.19 15.98 -15.13
N LEU A 245 -37.91 14.86 -15.14
CA LEU A 245 -38.80 14.51 -16.25
C LEU A 245 -40.17 15.19 -16.20
N LYS A 246 -40.57 15.74 -15.05
CA LYS A 246 -41.83 16.52 -14.94
C LYS A 246 -41.87 17.74 -15.87
N ASN A 247 -40.72 18.24 -16.31
CA ASN A 247 -40.63 19.47 -17.11
C ASN A 247 -40.41 19.25 -18.62
N GLN A 248 -40.11 18.03 -19.10
CA GLN A 248 -39.66 17.81 -20.49
C GLN A 248 -40.56 16.93 -21.36
N GLY A 249 -41.79 16.61 -20.94
CA GLY A 249 -42.78 15.97 -21.83
C GLY A 249 -42.37 14.58 -22.33
N ASN A 250 -42.48 13.56 -21.45
CA ASN A 250 -42.71 12.12 -21.72
C ASN A 250 -41.91 11.33 -22.77
N LYS A 251 -40.94 11.88 -23.50
CA LYS A 251 -40.19 11.11 -24.52
C LYS A 251 -38.81 10.62 -24.10
N ILE A 252 -38.38 10.96 -22.89
CA ILE A 252 -37.10 10.48 -22.37
C ILE A 252 -37.32 9.04 -21.91
N ILE A 253 -36.76 8.12 -22.70
CA ILE A 253 -36.41 6.71 -22.47
C ILE A 253 -36.99 6.16 -21.16
N SER A 254 -37.82 5.12 -21.25
CA SER A 254 -38.22 4.29 -20.10
C SER A 254 -36.98 3.61 -19.48
N LEU A 255 -36.20 4.40 -18.75
CA LEU A 255 -35.00 4.01 -18.06
C LEU A 255 -35.41 3.09 -16.91
N SER A 256 -35.46 1.79 -17.16
CA SER A 256 -35.62 0.81 -16.11
C SER A 256 -34.26 0.60 -15.43
N ALA A 257 -34.22 0.72 -14.10
CA ALA A 257 -33.03 0.43 -13.32
C ALA A 257 -32.53 -1.01 -13.52
N ASN A 258 -33.46 -1.96 -13.78
CA ASN A 258 -33.11 -3.34 -14.08
C ASN A 258 -32.34 -3.43 -15.40
N ASP A 259 -32.80 -2.72 -16.43
CA ASP A 259 -32.18 -2.76 -17.77
C ASP A 259 -30.77 -2.16 -17.73
N ILE A 260 -30.58 -1.10 -16.94
CA ILE A 260 -29.25 -0.50 -16.72
C ILE A 260 -28.33 -1.50 -15.98
N ALA A 261 -28.83 -2.15 -14.93
CA ALA A 261 -28.06 -3.12 -14.15
C ALA A 261 -27.70 -4.37 -14.98
N GLU A 262 -28.59 -4.84 -15.85
CA GLU A 262 -28.34 -5.95 -16.77
C GLU A 262 -27.24 -5.59 -17.78
N LYS A 263 -27.28 -4.38 -18.33
CA LYS A 263 -26.23 -3.87 -19.21
C LYS A 263 -24.89 -3.75 -18.49
N ASP A 264 -24.89 -3.28 -17.24
CA ASP A 264 -23.68 -3.21 -16.41
C ASP A 264 -23.08 -4.61 -16.19
N ARG A 265 -23.93 -5.59 -15.86
CA ARG A 265 -23.53 -6.99 -15.67
C ARG A 265 -22.94 -7.59 -16.95
N PHE A 266 -23.46 -7.23 -18.12
CA PHE A 266 -22.90 -7.69 -19.40
C PHE A 266 -21.51 -7.11 -19.66
N VAL A 267 -21.30 -5.80 -19.44
CA VAL A 267 -20.01 -5.16 -19.75
C VAL A 267 -18.95 -5.30 -18.65
N HIS A 268 -19.36 -5.57 -17.42
CA HIS A 268 -18.44 -5.75 -16.29
C HIS A 268 -17.34 -6.79 -16.56
N PRO A 269 -17.62 -8.05 -16.94
CA PRO A 269 -16.55 -9.02 -17.20
C PRO A 269 -15.67 -8.63 -18.40
N LEU A 270 -16.22 -7.95 -19.42
CA LEU A 270 -15.45 -7.46 -20.56
C LEU A 270 -14.42 -6.41 -20.13
N LEU A 271 -14.86 -5.46 -19.31
CA LEU A 271 -13.99 -4.40 -18.81
C LEU A 271 -13.09 -4.89 -17.67
N ALA A 272 -13.48 -5.90 -16.91
CA ALA A 272 -12.68 -6.47 -15.83
C ALA A 272 -11.51 -7.34 -16.34
N ALA A 273 -11.51 -7.78 -17.60
CA ALA A 273 -10.48 -8.63 -18.19
C ALA A 273 -9.03 -8.11 -17.98
N PRO A 274 -8.02 -8.99 -17.82
CA PRO A 274 -6.60 -8.62 -17.71
C PRO A 274 -6.15 -7.71 -18.84
N VAL A 275 -5.38 -6.68 -18.52
CA VAL A 275 -4.95 -5.67 -19.50
C VAL A 275 -3.93 -6.26 -20.47
N ASN A 276 -4.32 -6.36 -21.73
CA ASN A 276 -3.47 -6.61 -22.88
C ASN A 276 -3.36 -5.32 -23.71
N GLN A 277 -2.23 -4.62 -23.58
CA GLN A 277 -2.01 -3.35 -24.25
C GLN A 277 -1.44 -3.55 -25.66
N GLN A 278 -2.04 -2.89 -26.64
CA GLN A 278 -1.67 -3.00 -28.05
C GLN A 278 -1.51 -1.61 -28.68
N ASN A 279 -0.60 -1.49 -29.66
CA ASN A 279 -0.46 -0.26 -30.45
C ASN A 279 -1.45 -0.30 -31.62
N TYR A 280 -2.40 0.63 -31.65
CA TYR A 280 -3.36 0.79 -32.74
C TYR A 280 -3.05 2.04 -33.57
N ASN A 281 -3.14 1.91 -34.90
CA ASN A 281 -3.16 3.07 -35.78
C ASN A 281 -4.56 3.68 -35.79
N VAL A 282 -4.68 5.00 -35.78
CA VAL A 282 -5.99 5.66 -35.82
C VAL A 282 -6.79 5.30 -37.08
N SER A 283 -6.12 5.01 -38.19
CA SER A 283 -6.77 4.57 -39.44
C SER A 283 -7.69 3.34 -39.27
N VAL A 284 -7.40 2.46 -38.30
CA VAL A 284 -8.19 1.24 -38.05
C VAL A 284 -9.21 1.39 -36.94
N PHE A 285 -9.43 2.59 -36.37
CA PHE A 285 -10.37 2.77 -35.25
C PHE A 285 -11.81 2.39 -35.56
N GLY A 286 -12.21 2.34 -36.83
CA GLY A 286 -13.50 1.75 -37.23
C GLY A 286 -13.69 0.31 -36.78
N SER A 287 -12.62 -0.45 -36.50
CA SER A 287 -12.70 -1.80 -35.94
C SER A 287 -12.98 -1.81 -34.42
N LEU A 288 -12.71 -0.71 -33.71
CA LEU A 288 -13.04 -0.59 -32.28
C LEU A 288 -14.53 -0.35 -32.05
N CYS A 289 -15.25 0.15 -33.04
CA CYS A 289 -16.70 0.25 -32.99
C CYS A 289 -17.25 0.35 -34.41
N LYS A 290 -18.01 -0.66 -34.87
CA LYS A 290 -18.53 -0.69 -36.25
C LYS A 290 -19.51 0.45 -36.56
N HIS A 291 -20.03 1.11 -35.52
CA HIS A 291 -20.98 2.21 -35.62
C HIS A 291 -20.32 3.59 -35.77
N VAL A 292 -18.98 3.68 -35.65
CA VAL A 292 -18.23 4.94 -35.72
C VAL A 292 -17.01 4.78 -36.61
N SER A 293 -16.93 5.55 -37.68
CA SER A 293 -15.79 5.52 -38.61
C SER A 293 -14.50 6.06 -37.96
N SER A 294 -13.34 5.67 -38.50
CA SER A 294 -12.04 6.20 -38.04
C SER A 294 -11.95 7.73 -38.12
N GLN A 295 -12.59 8.35 -39.12
CA GLN A 295 -12.63 9.81 -39.26
C GLN A 295 -13.45 10.47 -38.14
N GLN A 296 -14.56 9.86 -37.76
CA GLN A 296 -15.41 10.32 -36.68
C GLN A 296 -14.72 10.21 -35.32
N TRP A 297 -13.99 9.11 -35.07
CA TRP A 297 -13.12 9.00 -33.90
C TRP A 297 -12.07 10.10 -33.84
N LEU A 298 -11.39 10.35 -34.96
CA LEU A 298 -10.35 11.37 -35.06
C LEU A 298 -10.92 12.77 -34.77
N GLU A 299 -12.09 13.09 -35.32
CA GLU A 299 -12.82 14.32 -35.05
C GLU A 299 -13.16 14.46 -33.55
N ALA A 300 -13.70 13.41 -32.93
CA ALA A 300 -14.06 13.40 -31.52
C ALA A 300 -12.85 13.64 -30.59
N LEU A 301 -11.73 12.97 -30.87
CA LEU A 301 -10.49 13.10 -30.09
C LEU A 301 -9.86 14.48 -30.27
N ASN A 302 -9.69 14.95 -31.51
CA ASN A 302 -9.05 16.23 -31.80
C ASN A 302 -9.89 17.45 -31.42
N ALA A 303 -11.19 17.27 -31.15
CA ALA A 303 -12.04 18.31 -30.57
C ALA A 303 -11.67 18.67 -29.12
N VAL A 304 -10.98 17.76 -28.41
CA VAL A 304 -10.61 17.94 -26.99
C VAL A 304 -9.10 18.05 -26.80
N LEU A 305 -8.33 17.35 -27.63
CA LEU A 305 -6.86 17.33 -27.51
C LEU A 305 -6.22 18.71 -27.78
N PRO A 306 -5.20 19.09 -27.00
CA PRO A 306 -4.44 20.31 -27.25
C PRO A 306 -3.73 20.22 -28.60
N SER A 307 -3.44 21.38 -29.20
CA SER A 307 -2.88 21.47 -30.57
C SER A 307 -1.63 20.63 -30.78
N GLY A 308 -0.74 20.54 -29.78
CA GLY A 308 0.50 19.74 -29.85
C GLY A 308 0.32 18.23 -29.71
N SER A 309 -0.87 17.77 -29.31
CA SER A 309 -1.18 16.34 -29.14
C SER A 309 -2.28 15.86 -30.09
N ARG A 310 -2.65 16.69 -31.09
CA ARG A 310 -3.62 16.31 -32.12
C ARG A 310 -3.11 15.10 -32.88
N LEU A 311 -4.04 14.20 -33.16
CA LEU A 311 -3.79 12.98 -33.89
C LEU A 311 -4.03 13.20 -35.38
N ASP A 312 -3.43 12.34 -36.19
CA ASP A 312 -3.75 12.13 -37.59
C ASP A 312 -4.09 10.64 -37.82
N ARG A 313 -4.32 10.24 -39.08
CA ARG A 313 -4.66 8.85 -39.42
C ARG A 313 -3.53 7.85 -39.18
N HIS A 314 -2.28 8.30 -39.09
CA HIS A 314 -1.09 7.46 -38.92
C HIS A 314 -0.59 7.43 -37.48
N SER A 315 -1.17 8.27 -36.63
CA SER A 315 -0.85 8.35 -35.21
C SER A 315 -1.10 7.01 -34.53
N ARG A 316 -0.20 6.65 -33.60
CA ARG A 316 -0.30 5.43 -32.81
C ARG A 316 -0.90 5.73 -31.45
N VAL A 317 -1.91 4.98 -31.08
CA VAL A 317 -2.63 5.06 -29.81
C VAL A 317 -2.48 3.74 -29.08
N LEU A 318 -2.26 3.80 -27.77
CA LEU A 318 -2.25 2.63 -26.92
C LEU A 318 -3.68 2.23 -26.60
N VAL A 319 -4.09 1.00 -26.93
CA VAL A 319 -5.43 0.50 -26.63
C VAL A 319 -5.32 -0.71 -25.72
N ASP A 320 -6.00 -0.68 -24.59
CA ASP A 320 -6.03 -1.79 -23.63
C ASP A 320 -7.22 -2.70 -23.97
N ASN A 321 -7.00 -4.00 -24.15
CA ASN A 321 -8.06 -4.98 -24.43
C ASN A 321 -9.01 -4.57 -25.56
N ALA A 322 -8.44 -4.25 -26.73
CA ALA A 322 -9.20 -3.72 -27.86
C ALA A 322 -10.43 -4.56 -28.22
N ASP A 323 -10.35 -5.89 -28.18
CA ASP A 323 -11.48 -6.78 -28.46
C ASP A 323 -12.61 -6.65 -27.43
N ALA A 324 -12.28 -6.49 -26.15
CA ALA A 324 -13.26 -6.32 -25.08
C ALA A 324 -13.92 -4.94 -25.15
N ILE A 325 -13.12 -3.90 -25.45
CA ILE A 325 -13.63 -2.55 -25.73
C ILE A 325 -14.57 -2.58 -26.93
N ALA A 326 -14.18 -3.26 -28.02
CA ALA A 326 -14.99 -3.34 -29.23
C ALA A 326 -16.33 -4.03 -28.96
N GLN A 327 -16.33 -5.15 -28.24
CA GLN A 327 -17.55 -5.84 -27.82
C GLN A 327 -18.46 -4.96 -26.96
N ALA A 328 -17.89 -4.23 -26.00
CA ALA A 328 -18.66 -3.32 -25.15
C ALA A 328 -19.27 -2.15 -25.94
N LEU A 329 -18.51 -1.55 -26.87
CA LEU A 329 -18.99 -0.45 -27.71
C LEU A 329 -20.05 -0.91 -28.72
N ASP A 330 -19.86 -2.07 -29.34
CA ASP A 330 -20.84 -2.66 -30.26
C ASP A 330 -22.16 -3.01 -29.56
N PHE A 331 -22.09 -3.49 -28.31
CA PHE A 331 -23.28 -3.77 -27.51
C PHE A 331 -24.15 -2.53 -27.35
N PHE A 332 -23.57 -1.39 -26.99
CA PHE A 332 -24.31 -0.13 -26.87
C PHE A 332 -24.62 0.53 -28.22
N GLY A 333 -23.79 0.29 -29.25
CA GLY A 333 -23.99 0.82 -30.60
C GLY A 333 -25.22 0.25 -31.30
N SER A 334 -25.64 -0.97 -30.94
CA SER A 334 -26.87 -1.60 -31.44
C SER A 334 -28.15 -0.86 -31.05
N SER A 335 -28.12 -0.11 -29.94
CA SER A 335 -29.24 0.69 -29.45
C SER A 335 -28.72 1.95 -28.79
N LYS A 336 -28.70 3.01 -29.59
CA LYS A 336 -28.25 4.33 -29.16
C LYS A 336 -28.92 4.81 -27.88
N ASP A 337 -30.23 4.63 -27.74
CA ASP A 337 -30.97 5.07 -26.55
C ASP A 337 -30.46 4.38 -25.28
N HIS A 338 -30.15 3.08 -25.37
CA HIS A 338 -29.50 2.37 -24.27
C HIS A 338 -28.08 2.87 -23.98
N GLY A 339 -27.30 3.19 -25.01
CA GLY A 339 -25.96 3.77 -24.85
C GLY A 339 -26.01 5.14 -24.15
N VAL A 340 -26.91 6.02 -24.60
CA VAL A 340 -27.17 7.33 -24.00
C VAL A 340 -27.57 7.21 -22.53
N ALA A 341 -28.58 6.37 -22.26
CA ALA A 341 -29.08 6.07 -20.92
C ALA A 341 -27.96 5.63 -19.98
N TYR A 342 -27.18 4.64 -20.42
CA TYR A 342 -26.10 4.07 -19.62
C TYR A 342 -24.98 5.10 -19.35
N VAL A 343 -24.53 5.84 -20.37
CA VAL A 343 -23.52 6.90 -20.20
C VAL A 343 -24.01 8.00 -19.27
N TYR A 344 -25.28 8.42 -19.37
CA TYR A 344 -25.86 9.41 -18.48
C TYR A 344 -25.86 8.94 -17.01
N ILE A 345 -26.31 7.71 -16.76
CA ILE A 345 -26.29 7.12 -15.41
C ILE A 345 -24.85 6.96 -14.90
N GLN A 346 -23.90 6.58 -15.75
CA GLN A 346 -22.49 6.51 -15.39
C GLN A 346 -21.92 7.87 -14.95
N VAL A 347 -22.30 8.97 -15.61
CA VAL A 347 -21.91 10.33 -15.21
C VAL A 347 -22.51 10.69 -13.86
N LEU A 348 -23.81 10.42 -13.67
CA LEU A 348 -24.47 10.69 -12.39
C LEU A 348 -23.85 9.85 -11.27
N MET A 349 -23.60 8.57 -11.50
CA MET A 349 -22.97 7.69 -10.51
C MET A 349 -21.57 8.13 -10.13
N GLU A 350 -20.79 8.70 -11.04
CA GLU A 350 -19.46 9.22 -10.70
C GLU A 350 -19.55 10.33 -9.63
N ALA A 351 -20.55 11.20 -9.73
CA ALA A 351 -20.77 12.25 -8.75
C ALA A 351 -21.52 11.76 -7.51
N MET A 352 -22.51 10.89 -7.71
CA MET A 352 -23.41 10.38 -6.68
C MET A 352 -22.80 9.20 -5.89
N ARG A 353 -21.62 8.71 -6.25
CA ARG A 353 -20.91 7.67 -5.48
C ARG A 353 -20.75 8.06 -4.01
N PHE A 354 -20.60 9.34 -3.71
CA PHE A 354 -20.51 9.81 -2.32
C PHE A 354 -21.84 9.67 -1.58
N ASP A 355 -22.98 9.91 -2.23
CA ASP A 355 -24.29 9.65 -1.62
C ASP A 355 -24.52 8.15 -1.42
N TYR A 356 -24.10 7.35 -2.40
CA TYR A 356 -24.12 5.90 -2.29
C TYR A 356 -23.34 5.42 -1.05
N LEU A 357 -22.06 5.84 -0.92
CA LEU A 357 -21.20 5.49 0.22
C LEU A 357 -21.77 6.01 1.55
N ARG A 358 -22.34 7.23 1.56
CA ARG A 358 -23.04 7.82 2.72
C ARG A 358 -24.20 6.95 3.20
N ARG A 359 -25.03 6.43 2.28
CA ARG A 359 -26.17 5.58 2.63
C ARG A 359 -25.75 4.21 3.14
N ARG A 360 -24.60 3.69 2.67
CA ARG A 360 -24.18 2.33 2.99
C ARG A 360 -23.84 2.11 4.47
N ARG A 361 -23.45 3.15 5.23
CA ARG A 361 -23.11 3.14 6.69
C ARG A 361 -22.17 2.02 7.19
N SER A 362 -21.79 1.07 6.35
CA SER A 362 -21.05 -0.15 6.66
C SER A 362 -19.55 0.03 6.58
N HIS A 363 -19.09 1.21 6.18
CA HIS A 363 -17.67 1.53 6.25
C HIS A 363 -17.40 1.86 7.72
N GLY A 364 -16.43 1.18 8.32
CA GLY A 364 -16.02 1.40 9.69
C GLY A 364 -15.74 2.88 10.01
N PRO A 365 -15.32 3.21 11.24
CA PRO A 365 -15.16 4.60 11.67
C PRO A 365 -14.31 5.47 10.72
N ASP A 366 -13.39 4.87 9.96
CA ASP A 366 -12.48 5.56 9.03
C ASP A 366 -12.97 5.65 7.57
N GLY A 367 -14.16 5.11 7.27
CA GLY A 367 -14.75 5.11 5.92
C GLY A 367 -14.82 6.50 5.28
N PRO A 368 -15.45 7.49 5.94
CA PRO A 368 -15.54 8.86 5.43
C PRO A 368 -14.16 9.49 5.18
N THR A 369 -13.20 9.25 6.07
CA THR A 369 -11.83 9.75 5.95
C THR A 369 -11.17 9.28 4.66
N ARG A 370 -11.20 7.97 4.38
CA ARG A 370 -10.62 7.40 3.15
C ARG A 370 -11.29 7.98 1.90
N THR A 371 -12.62 7.98 1.89
CA THR A 371 -13.41 8.48 0.76
C THR A 371 -13.11 9.96 0.48
N CYS A 372 -13.04 10.79 1.52
CA CYS A 372 -12.81 12.22 1.36
C CYS A 372 -11.37 12.58 1.02
N LEU A 373 -10.38 11.86 1.52
CA LEU A 373 -8.99 12.05 1.09
C LEU A 373 -8.81 11.64 -0.38
N ARG A 374 -9.42 10.53 -0.80
CA ARG A 374 -9.42 10.12 -2.22
C ARG A 374 -10.18 11.12 -3.09
N ALA A 375 -11.29 11.68 -2.61
CA ALA A 375 -12.03 12.73 -3.33
C ALA A 375 -11.17 13.99 -3.50
N THR A 376 -10.56 14.45 -2.42
CA THR A 376 -9.71 15.65 -2.38
C THR A 376 -8.53 15.48 -3.32
N TRP A 377 -7.89 14.33 -3.26
CA TRP A 377 -6.82 13.95 -4.16
C TRP A 377 -7.25 13.92 -5.62
N SER A 378 -8.35 13.24 -5.93
CA SER A 378 -8.83 13.08 -7.30
C SER A 378 -9.26 14.42 -7.92
N ALA A 379 -9.73 15.36 -7.10
CA ALA A 379 -10.25 16.65 -7.52
C ALA A 379 -9.18 17.77 -7.64
N LEU A 380 -8.17 17.80 -6.76
CA LEU A 380 -7.24 18.94 -6.67
C LEU A 380 -5.85 18.57 -7.21
N SER A 381 -5.35 19.31 -8.19
CA SER A 381 -3.96 19.19 -8.64
C SER A 381 -2.98 19.64 -7.55
N GLY A 382 -1.80 19.03 -7.51
CA GLY A 382 -0.76 19.32 -6.52
C GLY A 382 -1.12 18.97 -5.07
N SER A 383 -2.38 18.62 -4.78
CA SER A 383 -2.85 18.20 -3.46
C SER A 383 -2.05 17.02 -2.91
N ARG A 384 -1.59 16.14 -3.81
CA ARG A 384 -0.65 15.06 -3.50
C ARG A 384 0.56 15.59 -2.79
N ASP A 385 1.32 16.41 -3.48
CA ASP A 385 2.61 16.88 -3.00
C ASP A 385 2.43 17.73 -1.75
N LEU A 386 1.35 18.52 -1.70
CA LEU A 386 1.01 19.32 -0.54
C LEU A 386 0.65 18.47 0.70
N MET A 387 -0.26 17.51 0.59
CA MET A 387 -0.58 16.60 1.70
C MET A 387 0.63 15.79 2.11
N THR A 388 1.44 15.33 1.14
CA THR A 388 2.69 14.63 1.47
C THR A 388 3.68 15.53 2.19
N SER A 389 3.68 16.84 1.87
CA SER A 389 4.60 17.83 2.46
C SER A 389 4.36 18.04 3.95
N MET A 390 3.12 17.84 4.41
CA MET A 390 2.77 17.84 5.83
C MET A 390 3.48 16.73 6.62
N PHE A 391 4.00 15.73 5.92
CA PHE A 391 4.68 14.58 6.51
C PHE A 391 6.20 14.57 6.30
N VAL A 392 6.79 15.69 5.85
CA VAL A 392 8.25 15.82 5.66
C VAL A 392 8.95 15.74 7.01
N GLY A 393 9.54 14.58 7.29
CA GLY A 393 10.44 14.36 8.42
C GLY A 393 11.84 13.96 7.96
N ALA A 394 12.77 13.89 8.91
CA ALA A 394 14.20 13.53 8.75
C ALA A 394 14.46 12.18 8.04
N HIS A 395 13.42 11.38 7.80
CA HIS A 395 13.50 10.02 7.25
C HIS A 395 13.94 9.93 5.78
N GLU A 396 13.94 11.02 5.00
CA GLU A 396 14.39 10.94 3.59
C GLU A 396 15.88 10.57 3.47
N LYS A 397 16.72 11.13 4.36
CA LYS A 397 18.14 10.80 4.40
C LYS A 397 18.35 9.32 4.74
N VAL A 398 17.60 8.81 5.72
CA VAL A 398 17.65 7.40 6.14
C VAL A 398 17.19 6.48 5.02
N ALA A 399 16.04 6.77 4.37
CA ALA A 399 15.54 5.97 3.25
C ALA A 399 16.52 5.95 2.07
N ARG A 400 17.15 7.08 1.72
CA ARG A 400 18.17 7.14 0.68
C ARG A 400 19.41 6.33 1.07
N ALA A 401 19.87 6.43 2.31
CA ALA A 401 21.01 5.63 2.78
C ALA A 401 20.73 4.11 2.71
N ILE A 402 19.50 3.68 3.03
CA ILE A 402 19.08 2.28 2.88
C ILE A 402 19.09 1.86 1.41
N PHE A 403 18.51 2.70 0.53
CA PHE A 403 18.50 2.45 -0.92
C PHE A 403 19.90 2.23 -1.48
N GLU A 404 20.85 3.13 -1.19
CA GLU A 404 22.23 3.02 -1.68
C GLU A 404 22.92 1.74 -1.21
N ARG A 405 22.69 1.34 0.06
CA ARG A 405 23.25 0.09 0.61
C ARG A 405 22.65 -1.14 -0.05
N VAL A 406 21.33 -1.17 -0.23
CA VAL A 406 20.62 -2.27 -0.91
C VAL A 406 21.07 -2.38 -2.36
N LEU A 407 21.14 -1.25 -3.08
CA LEU A 407 21.61 -1.21 -4.45
C LEU A 407 23.05 -1.71 -4.57
N SER A 408 23.93 -1.30 -3.66
CA SER A 408 25.32 -1.77 -3.61
C SER A 408 25.41 -3.29 -3.42
N SER A 409 24.58 -3.86 -2.53
CA SER A 409 24.53 -5.31 -2.32
C SER A 409 24.06 -6.05 -3.58
N LEU A 410 23.01 -5.57 -4.25
CA LEU A 410 22.54 -6.17 -5.50
C LEU A 410 23.59 -6.13 -6.61
N LEU A 411 24.39 -5.07 -6.67
CA LEU A 411 25.49 -4.96 -7.63
C LEU A 411 26.61 -5.99 -7.36
N LEU A 412 26.88 -6.29 -6.09
CA LEU A 412 27.82 -7.32 -5.68
C LEU A 412 27.26 -8.73 -5.95
N ASP A 413 25.99 -8.96 -5.64
CA ASP A 413 25.29 -10.23 -5.91
C ASP A 413 25.29 -10.54 -7.41
N ALA A 414 24.99 -9.54 -8.24
CA ALA A 414 25.02 -9.66 -9.70
C ALA A 414 26.43 -9.98 -10.23
N GLU A 415 27.48 -9.56 -9.54
CA GLU A 415 28.87 -9.86 -9.92
C GLU A 415 29.28 -11.28 -9.52
N GLY A 416 28.89 -11.73 -8.33
CA GLY A 416 29.20 -13.06 -7.80
C GLY A 416 28.32 -14.19 -8.33
N SER A 417 27.22 -13.88 -9.02
CA SER A 417 26.26 -14.88 -9.49
C SER A 417 26.82 -15.81 -10.56
N VAL A 418 26.87 -17.12 -10.25
CA VAL A 418 27.43 -18.16 -11.13
C VAL A 418 26.47 -18.55 -12.26
N TRP A 419 25.17 -18.40 -12.04
CA TRP A 419 24.14 -18.77 -13.03
C TRP A 419 23.91 -17.69 -14.10
N MET A 420 24.47 -16.49 -13.91
CA MET A 420 24.39 -15.37 -14.85
C MET A 420 25.64 -15.34 -15.74
N GLY A 421 25.46 -15.26 -17.07
CA GLY A 421 26.57 -15.08 -18.00
C GLY A 421 27.20 -13.68 -17.90
N ASP A 422 28.45 -13.55 -18.33
CA ASP A 422 29.24 -12.29 -18.24
C ASP A 422 28.57 -11.08 -18.89
N LEU A 423 27.86 -11.31 -20.00
CA LEU A 423 27.13 -10.26 -20.70
C LEU A 423 25.94 -9.79 -19.86
N PHE A 424 25.16 -10.72 -19.32
CA PHE A 424 24.03 -10.40 -18.46
C PHE A 424 24.47 -9.69 -17.18
N ARG A 425 25.52 -10.19 -16.50
CA ARG A 425 26.07 -9.55 -15.29
C ARG A 425 26.44 -8.09 -15.55
N ARG A 426 27.10 -7.80 -16.68
CA ARG A 426 27.43 -6.41 -17.07
C ARG A 426 26.18 -5.57 -17.31
N ASN A 427 25.21 -6.08 -18.05
CA ASN A 427 23.98 -5.36 -18.37
C ASN A 427 23.11 -5.11 -17.13
N ALA A 428 22.95 -6.12 -16.26
CA ALA A 428 22.26 -6.00 -15.00
C ALA A 428 22.89 -4.93 -14.11
N LYS A 429 24.23 -4.87 -14.03
CA LYS A 429 24.94 -3.80 -13.30
C LYS A 429 24.68 -2.41 -13.90
N VAL A 430 24.65 -2.27 -15.22
CA VAL A 430 24.33 -0.99 -15.89
C VAL A 430 22.90 -0.56 -15.60
N MET A 431 21.95 -1.50 -15.68
CA MET A 431 20.53 -1.24 -15.36
C MET A 431 20.36 -0.82 -13.91
N LEU A 432 20.90 -1.60 -12.96
CA LEU A 432 20.83 -1.31 -11.53
C LEU A 432 21.47 0.05 -11.19
N ARG A 433 22.65 0.36 -11.72
CA ARG A 433 23.33 1.65 -11.49
C ARG A 433 22.56 2.86 -12.02
N SER A 434 21.70 2.66 -13.00
CA SER A 434 20.85 3.72 -13.55
C SER A 434 19.49 3.82 -12.86
N VAL A 435 19.19 2.93 -11.90
CA VAL A 435 17.97 3.05 -11.10
C VAL A 435 18.05 4.33 -10.26
N SER A 436 17.07 5.22 -10.45
CA SER A 436 16.92 6.41 -9.62
C SER A 436 15.92 6.15 -8.49
N ILE A 437 16.22 6.57 -7.26
CA ILE A 437 15.21 6.63 -6.21
C ILE A 437 14.34 7.87 -6.41
N GLN A 438 13.07 7.66 -6.69
CA GLN A 438 12.06 8.71 -6.66
C GLN A 438 11.41 8.69 -5.29
N SER A 439 11.85 9.59 -4.42
CA SER A 439 10.91 10.10 -3.43
C SER A 439 9.85 10.84 -4.24
N PHE A 440 8.57 10.75 -3.86
CA PHE A 440 7.62 11.80 -4.22
C PHE A 440 8.09 13.07 -3.50
N ALA A 441 9.25 13.60 -3.86
CA ALA A 441 9.64 14.97 -3.65
C ALA A 441 8.64 15.79 -4.45
N ALA A 442 8.17 16.89 -3.87
CA ALA A 442 7.40 17.87 -4.62
C ALA A 442 8.19 18.15 -5.88
N ALA A 443 7.73 17.67 -7.04
CA ALA A 443 8.41 17.85 -8.30
C ALA A 443 8.30 19.33 -8.60
N SER A 444 9.23 20.12 -8.05
CA SER A 444 9.27 21.59 -8.06
C SER A 444 7.90 22.17 -8.37
N PHE A 445 6.91 21.92 -7.49
CA PHE A 445 5.60 22.51 -7.70
C PHE A 445 5.83 23.98 -7.41
N ASN A 446 6.14 24.75 -8.46
CA ASN A 446 6.36 26.18 -8.37
C ASN A 446 5.03 26.75 -7.90
N ALA A 447 4.93 26.93 -6.59
CA ALA A 447 3.74 27.42 -5.90
C ALA A 447 3.30 28.80 -6.41
N THR A 448 4.13 29.44 -7.23
CA THR A 448 4.00 30.80 -7.74
C THR A 448 3.22 30.92 -9.05
N ALA A 449 2.90 29.83 -9.77
CA ALA A 449 2.47 29.97 -11.17
C ALA A 449 0.98 29.70 -11.49
N THR A 450 0.20 29.07 -10.60
CA THR A 450 -1.26 29.00 -10.81
C THR A 450 -1.95 30.03 -9.93
N ASP A 451 -2.46 31.04 -10.63
CA ASP A 451 -3.26 32.16 -10.16
C ASP A 451 -4.33 31.68 -9.16
N GLU A 452 -4.37 32.29 -7.97
CA GLU A 452 -5.30 31.94 -6.87
C GLU A 452 -6.78 32.13 -7.26
N SER A 453 -7.05 32.71 -8.43
CA SER A 453 -8.36 33.05 -8.99
C SER A 453 -9.24 31.83 -9.34
N GLY A 454 -8.69 30.61 -9.38
CA GLY A 454 -9.40 29.43 -9.87
C GLY A 454 -10.20 28.61 -8.84
N VAL A 455 -9.97 28.79 -7.53
CA VAL A 455 -10.73 28.03 -6.52
C VAL A 455 -11.95 28.84 -6.09
N PRO A 456 -13.19 28.40 -6.40
CA PRO A 456 -14.38 29.12 -5.99
C PRO A 456 -14.42 29.23 -4.46
N ASN A 457 -14.72 30.43 -3.95
CA ASN A 457 -14.76 30.70 -2.52
C ASN A 457 -15.76 29.76 -1.82
N LEU A 458 -15.26 28.82 -1.00
CA LEU A 458 -16.03 27.69 -0.45
C LEU A 458 -16.85 28.03 0.82
N THR A 459 -17.01 29.32 1.15
CA THR A 459 -17.40 29.81 2.48
C THR A 459 -18.90 29.75 2.84
N THR A 460 -19.78 29.12 2.03
CA THR A 460 -21.23 29.13 2.32
C THR A 460 -21.77 27.79 2.84
N SER A 461 -22.26 27.80 4.10
CA SER A 461 -22.82 26.65 4.82
C SER A 461 -24.09 26.04 4.18
N SER A 462 -24.72 26.71 3.22
CA SER A 462 -25.87 26.23 2.45
C SER A 462 -25.52 25.28 1.28
N ALA A 463 -24.24 24.93 1.10
CA ALA A 463 -23.73 24.26 -0.10
C ALA A 463 -23.48 22.74 0.01
N LEU A 464 -23.86 22.04 1.09
CA LEU A 464 -23.56 20.60 1.22
C LEU A 464 -24.15 19.75 0.08
N SER A 465 -25.37 20.05 -0.38
CA SER A 465 -25.97 19.37 -1.55
C SER A 465 -25.24 19.66 -2.87
N LEU A 466 -24.39 20.70 -2.90
CA LEU A 466 -23.58 21.08 -4.05
C LEU A 466 -22.22 20.36 -4.07
N PHE A 467 -21.83 19.64 -3.02
CA PHE A 467 -20.55 18.93 -2.97
C PHE A 467 -20.30 18.03 -4.19
N PRO A 468 -21.25 17.18 -4.64
CA PRO A 468 -21.05 16.38 -5.85
C PRO A 468 -20.82 17.23 -7.10
N GLY A 469 -21.50 18.38 -7.21
CA GLY A 469 -21.32 19.33 -8.32
C GLY A 469 -19.94 19.98 -8.29
N LEU A 470 -19.50 20.46 -7.13
CA LEU A 470 -18.17 21.04 -6.95
C LEU A 470 -17.06 20.01 -7.24
N PHE A 471 -17.20 18.78 -6.74
CA PHE A 471 -16.26 17.70 -7.01
C PHE A 471 -16.03 17.51 -8.51
N MET A 472 -17.10 17.56 -9.30
CA MET A 472 -17.03 17.41 -10.76
C MET A 472 -16.39 18.61 -11.44
N GLU A 473 -16.60 19.84 -10.93
CA GLU A 473 -15.90 21.03 -11.44
C GLU A 473 -14.41 21.00 -11.17
N LEU A 474 -14.01 20.67 -9.94
CA LEU A 474 -12.60 20.56 -9.58
C LEU A 474 -11.91 19.44 -10.38
N ARG A 475 -12.57 18.29 -10.51
CA ARG A 475 -12.07 17.18 -11.34
C ARG A 475 -11.90 17.60 -12.81
N LYS A 476 -12.86 18.33 -13.37
CA LYS A 476 -12.75 18.89 -14.72
C LYS A 476 -11.55 19.82 -14.83
N ALA A 477 -11.36 20.75 -13.89
CA ALA A 477 -10.22 21.67 -13.89
C ALA A 477 -8.89 20.90 -13.85
N ARG A 478 -8.76 19.92 -12.95
CA ARG A 478 -7.59 19.05 -12.89
C ARG A 478 -7.37 18.27 -14.18
N GLN A 479 -8.43 17.72 -14.76
CA GLN A 479 -8.30 16.93 -15.97
C GLN A 479 -7.80 17.79 -17.14
N MET A 480 -8.25 19.03 -17.25
CA MET A 480 -7.74 19.97 -18.26
C MET A 480 -6.24 20.25 -18.06
N GLU A 481 -5.78 20.40 -16.82
CA GLU A 481 -4.34 20.52 -16.51
C GLU A 481 -3.56 19.25 -16.92
N LEU A 482 -4.11 18.05 -16.67
CA LEU A 482 -3.50 16.79 -17.09
C LEU A 482 -3.50 16.59 -18.62
N LEU A 483 -4.32 17.32 -19.38
CA LEU A 483 -4.20 17.34 -20.84
C LEU A 483 -3.02 18.18 -21.31
N GLU A 484 -2.71 19.26 -20.58
CA GLU A 484 -1.58 20.15 -20.88
C GLU A 484 -0.25 19.56 -20.41
N ASP A 485 -0.22 18.96 -19.22
CA ASP A 485 0.93 18.26 -18.63
C ASP A 485 0.57 16.80 -18.28
N PRO A 486 0.56 15.90 -19.28
CA PRO A 486 0.17 14.52 -19.06
C PRO A 486 1.15 13.77 -18.14
N PRO A 487 0.64 12.93 -17.22
CA PRO A 487 1.47 12.21 -16.28
C PRO A 487 2.34 11.18 -17.02
N ARG A 488 3.52 10.91 -16.47
CA ARG A 488 4.37 9.80 -16.95
C ARG A 488 3.64 8.47 -16.79
N GLN A 489 3.69 7.62 -17.82
CA GLN A 489 3.18 6.26 -17.72
C GLN A 489 4.14 5.45 -16.82
N LEU A 490 3.72 5.21 -15.58
CA LEU A 490 4.40 4.27 -14.71
C LEU A 490 4.07 2.85 -15.20
N ALA A 491 5.09 2.06 -15.53
CA ALA A 491 4.92 0.66 -15.88
C ALA A 491 4.45 -0.12 -14.65
N GLY A 492 3.38 -0.90 -14.78
CA GLY A 492 2.90 -1.78 -13.72
C GLY A 492 1.91 -1.17 -12.71
N THR A 493 1.62 0.13 -12.75
CA THR A 493 0.48 0.72 -11.99
C THR A 493 -0.80 0.72 -12.83
N GLU A 494 -0.90 -0.16 -13.82
CA GLU A 494 -1.98 -0.16 -14.80
C GLU A 494 -3.27 -0.67 -14.17
N GLY A 495 -4.28 0.19 -14.08
CA GLY A 495 -5.61 -0.17 -13.55
C GLY A 495 -5.85 0.20 -12.09
N HIS A 496 -4.79 0.43 -11.32
CA HIS A 496 -4.91 1.23 -10.11
C HIS A 496 -4.97 2.69 -10.59
N ASP A 497 -6.15 3.33 -10.50
CA ASP A 497 -6.13 4.79 -10.43
C ASP A 497 -5.03 5.14 -9.43
N SER A 498 -4.13 6.04 -9.81
CA SER A 498 -3.03 6.58 -8.97
C SER A 498 -3.53 7.28 -7.69
N ASP A 499 -4.77 6.99 -7.29
CA ASP A 499 -5.58 7.45 -6.19
C ASP A 499 -5.30 6.69 -4.88
N ASP A 500 -4.59 5.56 -4.92
CA ASP A 500 -4.17 4.87 -3.70
C ASP A 500 -2.77 5.35 -3.26
N PHE A 501 -2.68 6.64 -2.94
CA PHE A 501 -1.56 7.24 -2.21
C PHE A 501 -1.24 6.49 -0.91
N PHE A 502 -2.24 5.81 -0.35
CA PHE A 502 -2.16 4.96 0.84
C PHE A 502 -1.75 3.53 0.53
N GLU A 503 -1.53 3.16 -0.73
CA GLU A 503 -0.73 1.98 -1.02
C GLU A 503 0.69 2.26 -0.53
N SER A 504 0.94 1.81 0.69
CA SER A 504 2.20 1.72 1.40
C SER A 504 3.13 0.73 0.71
N ARG A 505 3.29 0.88 -0.61
CA ARG A 505 4.02 -0.04 -1.48
C ARG A 505 5.17 0.72 -2.12
N VAL A 506 6.37 0.23 -1.86
CA VAL A 506 7.50 0.54 -2.74
C VAL A 506 7.21 -0.14 -4.07
N VAL A 507 7.43 0.57 -5.19
CA VAL A 507 7.16 0.04 -6.53
C VAL A 507 8.31 0.43 -7.45
N TYR A 508 8.85 -0.54 -8.16
CA TYR A 508 9.79 -0.29 -9.26
C TYR A 508 9.03 0.02 -10.56
N ASP A 509 9.38 1.14 -11.20
CA ASP A 509 8.88 1.56 -12.49
C ASP A 509 9.91 1.28 -13.59
N ALA A 510 9.62 0.27 -14.42
CA ALA A 510 10.48 -0.14 -15.51
C ALA A 510 10.60 0.94 -16.63
N SER A 511 9.62 1.83 -16.80
CA SER A 511 9.65 2.81 -17.90
C SER A 511 10.63 3.94 -17.62
N SER A 512 10.71 4.38 -16.36
CA SER A 512 11.63 5.42 -15.91
C SER A 512 12.90 4.86 -15.26
N ASN A 513 13.03 3.54 -15.18
CA ASN A 513 14.06 2.83 -14.42
C ASN A 513 14.22 3.48 -13.03
N SER A 514 13.13 3.52 -12.26
CA SER A 514 13.13 4.21 -10.97
C SER A 514 12.41 3.42 -9.89
N LEU A 515 12.83 3.64 -8.65
CA LEU A 515 12.21 3.08 -7.47
C LEU A 515 11.37 4.14 -6.77
N ASN A 516 10.05 3.98 -6.80
CA ASN A 516 9.12 4.86 -6.14
C ASN A 516 8.96 4.44 -4.67
N VAL A 517 9.33 5.33 -3.75
CA VAL A 517 9.24 5.09 -2.31
C VAL A 517 8.23 6.08 -1.70
N PRO A 518 6.97 5.66 -1.46
CA PRO A 518 5.94 6.52 -0.88
C PRO A 518 6.37 7.15 0.44
N ARG A 519 5.81 8.32 0.77
CA ARG A 519 6.07 8.94 2.08
C ARG A 519 5.52 8.09 3.24
N ALA A 520 4.43 7.35 2.99
CA ALA A 520 3.81 6.49 3.98
C ALA A 520 4.71 5.37 4.49
N VAL A 521 5.60 4.83 3.64
CA VAL A 521 6.55 3.78 4.06
C VAL A 521 7.80 4.35 4.73
N ARG A 522 7.94 5.68 4.83
CA ARG A 522 9.05 6.38 5.46
C ARG A 522 8.73 6.83 6.90
N ARG A 523 7.82 6.13 7.58
CA ARG A 523 7.37 6.44 8.94
C ARG A 523 7.24 5.21 9.80
N GLU A 524 7.22 5.42 11.11
CA GLU A 524 6.91 4.38 12.09
C GLU A 524 5.53 3.78 11.79
N PRO A 525 5.33 2.46 11.95
CA PRO A 525 6.31 1.48 12.39
C PRO A 525 7.14 0.87 11.25
N ILE A 526 7.09 1.37 10.01
CA ILE A 526 7.87 0.86 8.87
C ILE A 526 9.31 1.37 8.94
N LEU A 527 9.52 2.68 8.95
CA LEU A 527 10.83 3.32 9.04
C LEU A 527 10.87 4.27 10.25
N TYR A 528 11.79 4.01 11.17
CA TYR A 528 12.00 4.87 12.34
C TYR A 528 12.97 6.03 12.03
N GLU A 529 13.03 7.00 12.94
CA GLU A 529 13.95 8.14 12.87
C GLU A 529 15.42 7.71 13.08
N GLU A 530 16.34 8.67 12.92
CA GLU A 530 17.75 8.47 13.25
C GLU A 530 17.93 8.00 14.71
N GLY A 531 18.90 7.12 14.94
CA GLY A 531 19.19 6.56 16.26
C GLY A 531 18.43 5.26 16.58
N VAL A 532 17.64 4.72 15.65
CA VAL A 532 17.13 3.33 15.71
C VAL A 532 18.10 2.39 14.97
N PRO A 533 18.39 1.19 15.51
CA PRO A 533 19.28 0.23 14.88
C PRO A 533 18.90 -0.15 13.45
N LEU A 534 19.90 -0.42 12.61
CA LEU A 534 19.74 -0.60 11.17
C LEU A 534 18.85 -1.79 10.80
N GLU A 535 18.88 -2.86 11.59
CA GLU A 535 18.09 -4.07 11.41
C GLU A 535 16.57 -3.80 11.41
N PHE A 536 16.10 -2.74 12.09
CA PHE A 536 14.69 -2.34 12.04
C PHE A 536 14.28 -1.89 10.65
N ALA A 537 15.14 -1.10 10.02
CA ALA A 537 14.88 -0.49 8.73
C ALA A 537 15.17 -1.46 7.57
N LEU A 538 16.24 -2.27 7.68
CA LEU A 538 16.54 -3.31 6.69
C LEU A 538 15.50 -4.44 6.70
N GLY A 539 15.03 -4.86 7.87
CA GLY A 539 13.97 -5.85 7.98
C GLY A 539 12.61 -5.38 7.47
N THR A 540 12.46 -4.10 7.10
CA THR A 540 11.21 -3.57 6.54
C THR A 540 11.45 -2.85 5.22
N LEU A 541 11.77 -1.55 5.25
CA LEU A 541 11.95 -0.74 4.04
C LEU A 541 13.10 -1.28 3.15
N GLY A 542 14.20 -1.73 3.74
CA GLY A 542 15.32 -2.31 2.99
C GLY A 542 14.91 -3.56 2.21
N MET A 543 14.16 -4.47 2.83
CA MET A 543 13.58 -5.62 2.14
C MET A 543 12.61 -5.19 1.02
N LEU A 544 11.71 -4.24 1.28
CA LEU A 544 10.77 -3.76 0.25
C LEU A 544 11.51 -3.13 -0.95
N MET A 545 12.57 -2.36 -0.69
CA MET A 545 13.42 -1.79 -1.74
C MET A 545 14.16 -2.88 -2.52
N ALA A 546 14.75 -3.86 -1.84
CA ALA A 546 15.47 -4.96 -2.48
C ALA A 546 14.54 -5.78 -3.39
N ARG A 547 13.35 -6.13 -2.88
CA ARG A 547 12.31 -6.85 -3.62
C ARG A 547 11.96 -6.15 -4.93
N GLU A 548 11.73 -4.85 -4.88
CA GLU A 548 11.32 -4.08 -6.06
C GLU A 548 12.50 -3.81 -7.00
N LEU A 549 13.72 -3.57 -6.49
CA LEU A 549 14.90 -3.41 -7.33
C LEU A 549 15.25 -4.67 -8.13
N LEU A 550 14.96 -5.86 -7.61
CA LEU A 550 15.11 -7.11 -8.35
C LEU A 550 14.20 -7.16 -9.60
N ARG A 551 13.09 -6.41 -9.63
CA ARG A 551 12.26 -6.28 -10.82
C ARG A 551 13.00 -5.58 -11.97
N ALA A 552 14.04 -4.81 -11.70
CA ALA A 552 14.85 -4.16 -12.72
C ALA A 552 15.65 -5.14 -13.59
N VAL A 553 15.84 -6.37 -13.13
CA VAL A 553 16.72 -7.35 -13.79
C VAL A 553 16.01 -8.62 -14.27
N VAL A 554 14.73 -8.82 -13.97
CA VAL A 554 13.99 -10.04 -14.40
C VAL A 554 13.65 -10.07 -15.90
N PRO A 555 13.49 -11.28 -16.50
CA PRO A 555 13.28 -11.41 -17.95
C PRO A 555 12.06 -10.67 -18.48
N SER A 556 10.98 -10.60 -17.70
CA SER A 556 9.71 -9.98 -18.10
C SER A 556 9.81 -8.48 -18.32
N ASN A 557 10.71 -7.81 -17.60
CA ASN A 557 10.83 -6.35 -17.64
C ASN A 557 11.91 -5.86 -18.60
N VAL A 558 12.82 -6.74 -19.03
CA VAL A 558 13.93 -6.36 -19.91
C VAL A 558 14.12 -7.39 -21.02
N PRO A 559 13.18 -7.46 -21.98
CA PRO A 559 13.26 -8.42 -23.08
C PRO A 559 14.54 -8.21 -23.89
N GLY A 560 15.25 -9.30 -24.16
CA GLY A 560 16.51 -9.29 -24.93
C GLY A 560 17.78 -9.12 -24.11
N LEU A 561 17.70 -8.85 -22.79
CA LEU A 561 18.90 -8.90 -21.93
C LEU A 561 19.37 -10.33 -21.64
N TRP A 562 18.44 -11.28 -21.66
CA TRP A 562 18.65 -12.65 -21.23
C TRP A 562 18.90 -13.58 -22.42
N THR A 563 19.94 -14.40 -22.35
CA THR A 563 20.12 -15.54 -23.25
C THR A 563 19.11 -16.64 -22.93
N SER A 564 18.82 -17.52 -23.90
CA SER A 564 17.93 -18.67 -23.68
C SER A 564 18.42 -19.58 -22.55
N GLN A 565 19.74 -19.75 -22.40
CA GLN A 565 20.34 -20.54 -21.32
C GLN A 565 20.09 -19.91 -19.94
N GLU A 566 20.26 -18.59 -19.81
CA GLU A 566 20.00 -17.88 -18.55
C GLU A 566 18.52 -17.90 -18.19
N GLN A 567 17.62 -17.78 -19.17
CA GLN A 567 16.17 -17.93 -18.94
C GLN A 567 15.85 -19.32 -18.39
N VAL A 568 16.43 -20.37 -18.96
CA VAL A 568 16.26 -21.75 -18.46
C VAL A 568 16.83 -21.90 -17.04
N ALA A 569 17.99 -21.30 -16.75
CA ALA A 569 18.57 -21.33 -15.40
C ALA A 569 17.68 -20.62 -14.37
N PHE A 570 17.16 -19.43 -14.70
CA PHE A 570 16.21 -18.72 -13.85
C PHE A 570 14.91 -19.49 -13.66
N LEU A 571 14.34 -20.08 -14.71
CA LEU A 571 13.14 -20.91 -14.59
C LEU A 571 13.35 -22.13 -13.68
N ARG A 572 14.52 -22.76 -13.70
CA ARG A 572 14.84 -23.85 -12.75
C ARG A 572 14.91 -23.35 -11.31
N TYR A 573 15.50 -22.18 -11.09
CA TYR A 573 15.52 -21.58 -9.76
C TYR A 573 14.11 -21.25 -9.28
N ASP A 574 13.32 -20.60 -10.14
CA ASP A 574 11.93 -20.25 -9.87
C ASP A 574 11.08 -21.48 -9.52
N GLN A 575 11.26 -22.59 -10.24
CA GLN A 575 10.64 -23.89 -9.91
C GLN A 575 11.05 -24.41 -8.51
N CYS A 576 12.32 -24.25 -8.12
CA CYS A 576 12.76 -24.59 -6.77
C CYS A 576 12.05 -23.73 -5.73
N VAL A 577 12.00 -22.41 -5.96
CA VAL A 577 11.35 -21.46 -5.06
C VAL A 577 9.85 -21.76 -4.92
N ASP A 578 9.16 -22.07 -6.02
CA ASP A 578 7.76 -22.51 -5.98
C ASP A 578 7.58 -23.79 -5.16
N SER A 579 8.47 -24.78 -5.32
CA SER A 579 8.44 -26.01 -4.52
C SER A 579 8.65 -25.73 -3.02
N LEU A 580 9.47 -24.72 -2.68
CA LEU A 580 9.70 -24.29 -1.31
C LEU A 580 8.49 -23.55 -0.75
N ALA A 581 7.85 -22.68 -1.54
CA ALA A 581 6.63 -21.98 -1.17
C ALA A 581 5.47 -22.96 -0.90
N ARG A 582 5.33 -24.02 -1.70
CA ARG A 582 4.36 -25.11 -1.46
C ARG A 582 4.60 -25.82 -0.13
N ARG A 583 5.86 -26.08 0.22
CA ARG A 583 6.21 -26.65 1.54
C ARG A 583 5.85 -25.69 2.68
N ALA A 584 6.10 -24.40 2.51
CA ALA A 584 5.76 -23.38 3.51
C ALA A 584 4.26 -23.30 3.82
N MET A 585 3.40 -23.68 2.86
CA MET A 585 1.95 -23.65 3.04
C MET A 585 1.40 -24.79 3.90
N ASN A 586 2.08 -25.93 4.05
CA ASN A 586 1.59 -27.13 4.76
C ASN A 586 0.15 -27.57 4.40
N VAL A 587 -0.42 -27.06 3.30
CA VAL A 587 -1.81 -27.27 2.88
C VAL A 587 -1.80 -27.69 1.42
N SER A 588 -2.61 -28.71 1.10
CA SER A 588 -2.94 -29.19 -0.25
C SER A 588 -3.76 -28.15 -1.03
N LEU A 589 -3.29 -26.90 -1.11
CA LEU A 589 -3.93 -25.88 -1.92
C LEU A 589 -3.71 -26.18 -3.40
N GLU A 590 -4.74 -25.89 -4.18
CA GLU A 590 -4.68 -25.89 -5.65
C GLU A 590 -3.46 -25.11 -6.13
N ARG A 591 -2.85 -25.61 -7.22
CA ARG A 591 -1.65 -25.03 -7.84
C ARG A 591 -1.79 -23.50 -7.89
N PRO A 592 -0.83 -22.74 -7.34
CA PRO A 592 -0.89 -21.28 -7.46
C PRO A 592 -0.99 -20.94 -8.96
N PRO A 593 -1.78 -19.92 -9.34
CA PRO A 593 -1.91 -19.56 -10.74
C PRO A 593 -0.52 -19.30 -11.34
N ASP A 594 -0.26 -19.79 -12.57
CA ASP A 594 1.08 -19.84 -13.18
C ASP A 594 1.80 -18.47 -13.24
N ASN A 595 1.10 -17.36 -12.97
CA ASN A 595 1.64 -16.00 -12.93
C ASN A 595 2.24 -15.58 -11.57
N GLN A 596 2.13 -16.37 -10.49
CA GLN A 596 2.60 -15.96 -9.15
C GLN A 596 4.08 -16.26 -8.85
N ALA A 597 4.70 -17.21 -9.57
CA ALA A 597 6.03 -17.71 -9.25
C ALA A 597 7.12 -16.60 -9.11
N PRO A 598 7.15 -15.56 -9.97
CA PRO A 598 8.12 -14.48 -9.84
C PRO A 598 8.03 -13.72 -8.51
N GLU A 599 6.86 -13.65 -7.87
CA GLU A 599 6.73 -12.95 -6.59
C GLU A 599 7.41 -13.70 -5.44
N TYR A 600 7.37 -15.03 -5.43
CA TYR A 600 8.10 -15.82 -4.45
C TYR A 600 9.61 -15.58 -4.57
N PHE A 601 10.13 -15.51 -5.79
CA PHE A 601 11.52 -15.14 -6.06
C PHE A 601 11.86 -13.77 -5.45
N PHE A 602 11.03 -12.75 -5.68
CA PHE A 602 11.31 -11.40 -5.17
C PHE A 602 11.30 -11.34 -3.64
N TRP A 603 10.37 -12.05 -2.97
CA TRP A 603 10.34 -12.11 -1.51
C TRP A 603 11.58 -12.79 -0.94
N LEU A 604 11.95 -13.94 -1.51
CA LEU A 604 13.10 -14.72 -1.09
C LEU A 604 14.41 -13.94 -1.27
N GLN A 605 14.68 -13.49 -2.50
CA GLN A 605 15.92 -12.83 -2.84
C GLN A 605 15.99 -11.42 -2.26
N GLY A 606 14.86 -10.70 -2.16
CA GLY A 606 14.81 -9.39 -1.53
C GLY A 606 15.14 -9.44 -0.03
N ALA A 607 14.66 -10.47 0.68
CA ALA A 607 15.02 -10.71 2.08
C ALA A 607 16.51 -11.08 2.23
N ARG A 608 17.04 -11.94 1.34
CA ARG A 608 18.46 -12.31 1.33
C ARG A 608 19.35 -11.08 1.15
N THR A 609 19.12 -10.28 0.12
CA THR A 609 19.89 -9.06 -0.15
C THR A 609 19.82 -8.08 1.03
N ALA A 610 18.64 -7.86 1.63
CA ALA A 610 18.52 -6.97 2.79
C ALA A 610 19.30 -7.48 4.02
N TYR A 611 19.36 -8.81 4.20
CA TYR A 611 20.15 -9.44 5.25
C TYR A 611 21.66 -9.38 4.97
N ASP A 612 22.09 -9.54 3.72
CA ASP A 612 23.50 -9.42 3.33
C ASP A 612 24.02 -8.00 3.58
N VAL A 613 23.19 -6.96 3.34
CA VAL A 613 23.48 -5.58 3.75
C VAL A 613 23.67 -5.44 5.25
N LEU A 614 22.81 -6.10 6.04
CA LEU A 614 22.89 -6.09 7.50
C LEU A 614 24.19 -6.74 7.96
N SER A 615 24.48 -7.95 7.48
CA SER A 615 25.68 -8.71 7.78
C SER A 615 26.96 -7.93 7.44
N ALA A 616 27.03 -7.33 6.25
CA ALA A 616 28.18 -6.51 5.84
C ALA A 616 28.36 -5.26 6.71
N SER A 617 27.26 -4.62 7.12
CA SER A 617 27.31 -3.45 8.01
C SER A 617 27.87 -3.81 9.39
N TYR A 618 27.51 -4.99 9.90
CA TYR A 618 27.92 -5.48 11.21
C TYR A 618 29.35 -6.07 11.20
N ALA A 619 29.77 -6.76 10.13
CA ALA A 619 31.15 -7.26 10.02
C ALA A 619 32.22 -6.14 10.16
N ALA A 620 31.87 -4.89 9.82
CA ALA A 620 32.74 -3.74 10.05
C ALA A 620 32.84 -3.31 11.53
N GLU A 621 31.83 -3.60 12.34
CA GLU A 621 31.72 -3.23 13.75
C GLU A 621 32.29 -4.29 14.71
N GLU A 622 32.33 -5.56 14.30
CA GLU A 622 32.81 -6.73 15.07
C GLU A 622 34.13 -6.47 15.82
N ARG A 623 35.04 -5.70 15.22
CA ARG A 623 36.35 -5.42 15.79
C ARG A 623 36.34 -4.58 17.08
N ARG A 624 35.20 -4.05 17.51
CA ARG A 624 35.11 -3.05 18.59
C ARG A 624 34.45 -3.51 19.89
N SER A 625 33.75 -4.65 19.92
CA SER A 625 32.92 -5.04 21.07
C SER A 625 33.24 -6.44 21.58
N SER A 626 33.47 -6.57 22.90
CA SER A 626 33.66 -7.88 23.56
C SER A 626 32.38 -8.71 23.60
N ASN A 627 31.21 -8.09 23.46
CA ASN A 627 29.89 -8.74 23.52
C ASN A 627 29.27 -8.91 22.13
N TRP A 628 30.09 -8.91 21.08
CA TRP A 628 29.69 -8.93 19.68
C TRP A 628 28.66 -10.01 19.35
N ASN A 629 28.91 -11.26 19.75
CA ASN A 629 28.05 -12.39 19.39
C ASN A 629 26.61 -12.25 19.91
N SER A 630 26.43 -11.68 21.09
CA SER A 630 25.10 -11.47 21.67
C SER A 630 24.36 -10.33 20.94
N TYR A 631 25.05 -9.23 20.68
CA TYR A 631 24.51 -8.10 19.92
C TYR A 631 24.11 -8.51 18.51
N TRP A 632 25.01 -9.20 17.80
CA TRP A 632 24.75 -9.67 16.44
C TRP A 632 23.55 -10.62 16.38
N ARG A 633 23.45 -11.58 17.31
CA ARG A 633 22.32 -12.52 17.36
C ARG A 633 20.99 -11.80 17.56
N GLU A 634 20.93 -10.78 18.41
CA GLU A 634 19.69 -10.02 18.61
C GLU A 634 19.35 -9.11 17.42
N ALA A 635 20.36 -8.53 16.77
CA ALA A 635 20.16 -7.79 15.51
C ALA A 635 19.55 -8.70 14.43
N GLN A 636 20.05 -9.94 14.29
CA GLN A 636 19.48 -10.94 13.39
C GLN A 636 18.02 -11.28 13.77
N ARG A 637 17.74 -11.56 15.05
CA ARG A 637 16.37 -11.86 15.52
C ARG A 637 15.42 -10.71 15.21
N THR A 638 15.84 -9.49 15.49
CA THR A 638 15.08 -8.27 15.21
C THR A 638 14.81 -8.11 13.73
N PHE A 639 15.83 -8.29 12.86
CA PHE A 639 15.66 -8.28 11.41
C PHE A 639 14.57 -9.26 10.94
N PHE A 640 14.63 -10.53 11.36
CA PHE A 640 13.66 -11.55 10.94
C PHE A 640 12.24 -11.28 11.47
N ARG A 641 12.10 -10.82 12.73
CA ARG A 641 10.80 -10.41 13.28
C ARG A 641 10.19 -9.28 12.45
N ARG A 642 11.00 -8.27 12.12
CA ARG A 642 10.60 -7.11 11.32
C ARG A 642 10.25 -7.48 9.88
N LEU A 643 10.99 -8.41 9.29
CA LEU A 643 10.71 -9.00 7.98
C LEU A 643 9.32 -9.64 7.95
N CYS A 644 9.04 -10.52 8.91
CA CYS A 644 7.76 -11.23 8.96
C CYS A 644 6.58 -10.29 9.28
N LEU A 645 6.80 -9.19 10.03
CA LEU A 645 5.76 -8.19 10.30
C LEU A 645 5.15 -7.61 9.02
N LEU A 646 5.95 -7.42 7.95
CA LEU A 646 5.45 -6.93 6.66
C LEU A 646 4.32 -7.79 6.08
N SER A 647 4.30 -9.07 6.46
CA SER A 647 3.35 -10.06 5.97
C SER A 647 2.16 -10.27 6.90
N CYS A 648 2.11 -9.69 8.11
CA CYS A 648 0.98 -9.90 9.01
C CYS A 648 -0.32 -9.29 8.45
N ARG A 649 -1.30 -10.14 8.11
CA ARG A 649 -2.66 -9.76 7.66
C ARG A 649 -3.71 -10.76 8.17
N PRO A 650 -4.94 -10.32 8.50
CA PRO A 650 -6.01 -11.20 8.99
C PRO A 650 -6.39 -12.28 7.97
N HIS A 651 -6.51 -13.53 8.46
CA HIS A 651 -6.80 -14.73 7.67
C HIS A 651 -8.19 -14.81 7.03
N HIS A 652 -9.06 -13.80 7.17
CA HIS A 652 -10.29 -13.74 6.37
C HIS A 652 -10.02 -13.65 4.85
N SER A 653 -8.74 -13.50 4.45
CA SER A 653 -8.22 -13.67 3.09
C SER A 653 -7.80 -15.08 2.69
N ASP A 654 -7.74 -16.07 3.61
CA ASP A 654 -7.06 -17.36 3.39
C ASP A 654 -7.99 -18.58 3.38
N LEU A 655 -9.28 -18.42 3.70
CA LEU A 655 -10.26 -19.33 3.10
C LEU A 655 -10.21 -19.03 1.59
N PRO A 656 -10.22 -20.03 0.70
CA PRO A 656 -10.66 -19.77 -0.66
C PRO A 656 -12.05 -19.20 -0.47
N SER A 657 -12.19 -17.88 -0.54
CA SER A 657 -13.46 -17.26 -0.77
C SER A 657 -14.08 -18.11 -1.86
N VAL A 658 -15.24 -18.71 -1.61
CA VAL A 658 -16.22 -18.91 -2.69
C VAL A 658 -16.07 -17.67 -3.53
N PRO A 659 -15.59 -17.77 -4.80
CA PRO A 659 -14.98 -16.67 -5.52
C PRO A 659 -15.80 -15.42 -5.24
N ASP A 660 -15.31 -14.60 -4.31
CA ASP A 660 -15.98 -13.37 -3.96
C ASP A 660 -15.60 -12.48 -5.13
N ASP A 661 -16.46 -12.57 -6.13
CA ASP A 661 -16.21 -12.26 -7.52
C ASP A 661 -15.54 -10.88 -7.65
N GLN A 662 -14.33 -10.92 -8.17
CA GLN A 662 -13.73 -9.87 -8.99
C GLN A 662 -13.88 -8.45 -8.42
N SER A 663 -13.19 -8.16 -7.33
CA SER A 663 -12.78 -6.79 -7.03
C SER A 663 -11.77 -6.28 -8.08
N ASP A 664 -12.16 -6.17 -9.36
CA ASP A 664 -11.54 -5.43 -10.49
C ASP A 664 -10.03 -5.53 -10.74
N SER A 665 -9.37 -6.42 -10.04
CA SER A 665 -7.93 -6.44 -9.92
C SER A 665 -7.33 -7.50 -10.81
N ALA A 666 -7.68 -7.44 -12.09
CA ALA A 666 -6.87 -8.10 -13.12
C ALA A 666 -5.46 -7.47 -13.24
N SER A 667 -5.13 -6.51 -12.38
CA SER A 667 -3.81 -5.95 -12.10
C SER A 667 -3.34 -6.10 -10.64
N GLN A 668 -4.07 -6.86 -9.78
CA GLN A 668 -3.50 -7.22 -8.48
C GLN A 668 -2.28 -8.08 -8.78
N GLN A 669 -1.10 -7.51 -8.53
CA GLN A 669 0.12 -8.29 -8.43
C GLN A 669 -0.20 -9.55 -7.63
N PRO A 670 0.18 -10.73 -8.13
CA PRO A 670 -0.20 -11.98 -7.50
C PRO A 670 0.19 -11.92 -6.03
N VAL A 671 -0.82 -11.96 -5.15
CA VAL A 671 -0.61 -11.73 -3.73
C VAL A 671 -0.12 -13.04 -3.15
N VAL A 672 1.18 -13.10 -2.88
CA VAL A 672 1.78 -14.17 -2.08
C VAL A 672 1.02 -14.26 -0.74
N PRO A 673 0.54 -15.44 -0.33
CA PRO A 673 -0.18 -15.58 0.92
C PRO A 673 0.63 -15.02 2.10
N PRO A 674 0.02 -14.27 3.03
CA PRO A 674 0.68 -13.66 4.20
C PRO A 674 1.70 -14.57 4.89
N ARG A 675 1.30 -15.80 5.19
CA ARG A 675 2.16 -16.78 5.86
C ARG A 675 3.36 -17.18 5.01
N VAL A 676 3.17 -17.33 3.70
CA VAL A 676 4.25 -17.69 2.75
C VAL A 676 5.24 -16.56 2.60
N SER A 677 4.79 -15.30 2.47
CA SER A 677 5.69 -14.14 2.40
C SER A 677 6.64 -14.06 3.61
N CYS A 678 6.15 -14.43 4.80
CA CYS A 678 6.97 -14.49 6.00
C CYS A 678 7.88 -15.72 6.04
N LEU A 679 7.37 -16.92 5.79
CA LEU A 679 8.11 -18.17 6.02
C LEU A 679 9.07 -18.52 4.89
N LEU A 680 8.74 -18.19 3.64
CA LEU A 680 9.53 -18.58 2.46
C LEU A 680 11.00 -18.13 2.56
N PRO A 681 11.32 -16.86 2.89
CA PRO A 681 12.71 -16.46 3.12
C PRO A 681 13.42 -17.28 4.19
N LEU A 682 12.74 -17.53 5.31
CA LEU A 682 13.33 -18.15 6.50
C LEU A 682 13.73 -19.61 6.25
N LEU A 683 12.94 -20.33 5.43
CA LEU A 683 13.23 -21.70 5.03
C LEU A 683 14.49 -21.83 4.16
N ASN A 684 15.00 -20.73 3.60
CA ASN A 684 16.21 -20.73 2.77
C ASN A 684 17.37 -19.93 3.37
N MET A 685 17.23 -19.43 4.59
CA MET A 685 18.22 -18.59 5.27
C MET A 685 18.74 -19.32 6.52
N PRO A 686 19.87 -20.06 6.45
CA PRO A 686 20.41 -20.77 7.62
C PRO A 686 20.71 -19.84 8.80
N GLU A 687 20.93 -18.55 8.52
CA GLU A 687 21.12 -17.52 9.54
C GLU A 687 19.90 -17.30 10.42
N PHE A 688 18.68 -17.58 9.91
CA PHE A 688 17.48 -17.60 10.73
C PHE A 688 17.56 -18.72 11.78
N ALA A 689 17.87 -19.94 11.35
CA ALA A 689 17.99 -21.08 12.26
C ALA A 689 19.10 -20.84 13.31
N ALA A 690 20.22 -20.26 12.90
CA ALA A 690 21.30 -19.89 13.82
C ALA A 690 20.88 -18.79 14.82
N ALA A 691 20.15 -17.76 14.37
CA ALA A 691 19.70 -16.67 15.23
C ALA A 691 18.70 -17.12 16.30
N PHE A 692 17.81 -18.06 15.96
CA PHE A 692 16.77 -18.57 16.86
C PHE A 692 17.12 -19.93 17.49
N GLU A 693 18.32 -20.45 17.25
CA GLU A 693 18.78 -21.75 17.76
C GLU A 693 17.86 -22.92 17.35
N CYS A 694 17.28 -22.82 16.15
CA CYS A 694 16.49 -23.88 15.57
C CYS A 694 17.41 -25.03 15.10
N GLY A 695 16.90 -26.27 15.14
CA GLY A 695 17.61 -27.42 14.58
C GLY A 695 18.04 -27.16 13.14
N HIS A 696 19.27 -27.55 12.79
CA HIS A 696 19.85 -27.24 11.48
C HIS A 696 19.03 -27.88 10.35
N SER A 697 18.56 -27.04 9.43
CA SER A 697 18.04 -27.47 8.13
C SER A 697 18.94 -26.86 7.04
N PRO A 698 19.51 -27.66 6.12
CA PRO A 698 20.28 -27.11 5.01
C PRO A 698 19.38 -26.24 4.11
N PRO A 699 19.93 -25.21 3.45
CA PRO A 699 19.16 -24.38 2.52
C PRO A 699 18.56 -25.24 1.41
N ALA A 700 17.26 -25.06 1.17
CA ALA A 700 16.51 -25.92 0.27
C ALA A 700 16.70 -25.57 -1.22
N CYS A 701 17.02 -24.31 -1.53
CA CYS A 701 17.23 -23.81 -2.88
C CYS A 701 18.53 -23.01 -2.96
N THR A 702 19.58 -23.64 -3.48
CA THR A 702 20.84 -22.99 -3.83
C THR A 702 20.97 -22.91 -5.35
N LEU A 703 21.39 -21.76 -5.87
CA LEU A 703 21.63 -21.49 -7.30
C LEU A 703 22.93 -22.13 -7.84
N ALA A 704 23.36 -23.25 -7.26
CA ALA A 704 24.64 -23.90 -7.55
C ALA A 704 24.62 -24.71 -8.85
#